data_AF-A0A1N7NGP5-F1
#
_entry.id   AF-A0A1N7NGP5-F1
#
_cell.length_a   1.000
_cell.length_b   1.000
_cell.length_c   1.000
_cell.angle_alpha   90.00
_cell.angle_beta   90.00
_cell.angle_gamma   90.00
#
_symmetry.space_group_name_H-M   'P 1'
#
loop_
_entity.id
_entity.type
_entity.pdbx_description
1 polymer ?
#
loop_
_entity_poly.entity_id
_entity_poly.type
_entity_poly.pdbx_seq_one_letter_code
_entity_poly.pdbx_strand_id
1 'polypeptide(L)'
;MKNTTLTLSALTLAIQAVSVSALEALDDETMANVSGQSGVTIELDPGQLDIGEISYSQDGVAANMRDININSSIGSASVTTIDIDSNGTLNLFNQLGAREFTVGGVGMTGTTGITNDFFSLRGATQAYSNGGTADDFSDDTGVFRLNMGDDGNGNLAFDGSQVGVFFDGLHFGDDGMEWIIDDLAMSAIINYGRLIVNEGNVEFDFGTFDNRGLRLTYEAAAIGLSSDPNLAVGDYGDPDSAGYLLGDTFGALSIDLEAYGTFTIEGGGADIGEGITFIPALTLINDDDDRPAFKYTDDGYVILARNFRGDFSTESGLTLDFEEDDANNPYLALRYEDLTFSFSLDDLVLGDENGAALGSFRGQVLFQDGLVDGIERKNYLHLFPGGDIASADGSTQQGVTAQVGWNIVSADPLADPNGGDFTTPGNFAGKTAAESNTYFAMNDDGNWVYFNGFNGWGEGEVTLDLTSGPDMASLPSDYYANPYNSATGQFDENVGYDRENKVGTYDGLRIDFKDLRGEYSFSGVTVGTSEEEAMDSPYMGGTELLLAMEVFPSYSFTLNGNLTIAPGGQINSDGVGGTQGLTLNGDLRITDGDAAITVDEFGRGVWLTGVTYDLHMRGASIDVTEDGLTFNKGLTWSTIQVGQYNSATGEIEGGIIFGSRDDGDNLGAFTLERLEDGTTISVASGGAGQVCIGGSGSDATSCGLDGGRFEDRGDQGLTIKVKAKFAEAPTDVNDPNYYRYLGKGNRFSWTQENGTTLTLDNFSTQDGPQGGNDYGLNIDLALDVARTAVRDDDGNLVKLVNGEYVPFSGTDSIAENGPLGFAVFGRVHFKQLNIDGLKIAATPDSTPQTLISQIIVQNADIQANLTATPIR
;
A
#
# COMPACT_ATOMS: atom_id res chain seq x y z
N MET A 1 -56.37 80.88 -22.39
CA MET A 1 -57.42 80.90 -23.44
C MET A 1 -56.75 81.06 -24.80
N LYS A 2 -56.97 80.08 -25.68
CA LYS A 2 -56.74 80.07 -27.14
C LYS A 2 -55.28 80.15 -27.64
N ASN A 3 -54.85 79.41 -28.66
CA ASN A 3 -55.27 78.20 -29.35
C ASN A 3 -54.16 77.96 -30.42
N THR A 4 -53.74 76.71 -30.63
CA THR A 4 -53.72 76.00 -31.94
C THR A 4 -53.49 76.85 -33.22
N THR A 5 -52.69 76.49 -34.23
CA THR A 5 -51.86 75.32 -34.60
C THR A 5 -51.40 75.55 -36.06
N LEU A 6 -50.29 74.90 -36.45
CA LEU A 6 -50.05 74.16 -37.73
C LEU A 6 -50.09 74.99 -39.06
N THR A 7 -49.39 74.64 -40.15
CA THR A 7 -48.82 73.36 -40.63
C THR A 7 -47.97 73.63 -41.88
N LEU A 8 -46.90 72.83 -42.05
CA LEU A 8 -46.44 72.07 -43.24
C LEU A 8 -46.29 72.78 -44.63
N SER A 9 -45.43 72.38 -45.57
CA SER A 9 -44.29 71.43 -45.69
C SER A 9 -43.91 71.31 -47.19
N ALA A 10 -42.72 70.77 -47.44
CA ALA A 10 -42.25 70.00 -48.62
C ALA A 10 -41.70 70.82 -49.82
N LEU A 11 -40.60 70.45 -50.50
CA LEU A 11 -39.90 69.17 -50.58
C LEU A 11 -38.44 69.34 -51.12
N THR A 12 -37.61 68.36 -50.73
CA THR A 12 -36.19 67.96 -50.92
C THR A 12 -35.54 67.95 -52.33
N LEU A 13 -34.19 68.09 -52.38
CA LEU A 13 -33.23 66.98 -52.64
C LEU A 13 -31.74 67.34 -52.34
N ALA A 14 -30.97 66.30 -52.03
CA ALA A 14 -29.70 66.19 -51.29
C ALA A 14 -28.40 66.77 -51.90
N ILE A 15 -27.41 67.05 -51.02
CA ILE A 15 -26.11 66.36 -50.90
C ILE A 15 -25.61 66.54 -49.45
N GLN A 16 -25.17 65.45 -48.83
CA GLN A 16 -24.79 65.32 -47.42
C GLN A 16 -23.39 65.85 -47.14
N ALA A 17 -23.22 66.51 -45.99
CA ALA A 17 -21.93 66.88 -45.42
C ALA A 17 -21.63 65.95 -44.23
N VAL A 18 -20.41 65.39 -44.21
CA VAL A 18 -19.91 64.52 -43.16
C VAL A 18 -19.37 65.39 -42.03
N SER A 19 -19.93 65.25 -40.82
CA SER A 19 -19.43 65.89 -39.60
C SER A 19 -18.28 65.08 -39.00
N VAL A 20 -17.16 65.75 -38.76
CA VAL A 20 -15.99 65.25 -38.03
C VAL A 20 -16.27 65.43 -36.53
N SER A 21 -16.37 64.32 -35.81
CA SER A 21 -16.40 64.30 -34.34
C SER A 21 -14.98 64.38 -33.82
N ALA A 22 -14.64 65.46 -33.10
CA ALA A 22 -13.39 65.54 -32.34
C ALA A 22 -13.59 64.87 -30.97
N LEU A 23 -12.57 64.14 -30.51
CA LEU A 23 -12.52 63.56 -29.16
C LEU A 23 -12.48 64.71 -28.12
N GLU A 24 -13.42 64.71 -27.18
CA GLU A 24 -13.48 65.63 -26.04
C GLU A 24 -12.63 65.06 -24.90
N ALA A 25 -11.71 65.86 -24.36
CA ALA A 25 -10.93 65.47 -23.19
C ALA A 25 -11.81 65.57 -21.94
N LEU A 26 -11.93 64.48 -21.19
CA LEU A 26 -12.65 64.43 -19.92
C LEU A 26 -11.91 65.28 -18.87
N ASP A 27 -12.65 65.99 -18.01
CA ASP A 27 -12.07 66.74 -16.90
C ASP A 27 -11.70 65.83 -15.71
N ASP A 28 -10.85 66.33 -14.81
CA ASP A 28 -10.32 65.56 -13.67
C ASP A 28 -11.43 65.10 -12.70
N GLU A 29 -12.57 65.78 -12.65
CA GLU A 29 -13.73 65.41 -11.80
C GLU A 29 -14.50 64.22 -12.40
N THR A 30 -14.56 64.15 -13.73
CA THR A 30 -15.13 63.02 -14.47
C THR A 30 -14.17 61.83 -14.48
N MET A 31 -12.86 62.06 -14.59
CA MET A 31 -11.83 61.02 -14.48
C MET A 31 -11.66 60.48 -13.05
N ALA A 32 -11.95 61.26 -12.01
CA ALA A 32 -11.96 60.79 -10.62
C ALA A 32 -13.10 59.79 -10.33
N ASN A 33 -14.15 59.77 -11.15
CA ASN A 33 -15.24 58.78 -11.10
C ASN A 33 -15.05 57.60 -12.07
N VAL A 34 -13.99 57.61 -12.90
CA VAL A 34 -13.60 56.45 -13.70
C VAL A 34 -12.76 55.54 -12.80
N SER A 35 -13.41 54.75 -11.96
CA SER A 35 -12.76 53.58 -11.36
C SER A 35 -12.74 52.48 -12.43
N GLY A 36 -11.58 52.16 -12.97
CA GLY A 36 -11.39 50.96 -13.80
C GLY A 36 -11.50 49.69 -12.96
N GLN A 37 -12.69 49.42 -12.41
CA GLN A 37 -13.02 48.27 -11.56
C GLN A 37 -13.79 47.17 -12.32
N SER A 38 -13.84 47.22 -13.65
CA SER A 38 -14.37 46.09 -14.42
C SER A 38 -13.19 45.23 -14.86
N GLY A 39 -13.09 44.03 -14.28
CA GLY A 39 -12.14 43.01 -14.69
C GLY A 39 -12.21 42.69 -16.19
N VAL A 40 -11.16 42.05 -16.69
CA VAL A 40 -11.03 41.61 -18.09
C VAL A 40 -11.53 40.18 -18.17
N THR A 41 -12.57 39.92 -18.96
CA THR A 41 -13.01 38.56 -19.31
C THR A 41 -12.46 38.16 -20.67
N ILE A 42 -11.82 37.00 -20.73
CA ILE A 42 -11.26 36.37 -21.92
C ILE A 42 -11.99 35.04 -22.12
N GLU A 43 -12.60 34.87 -23.28
CA GLU A 43 -13.18 33.60 -23.71
C GLU A 43 -12.22 32.93 -24.70
N LEU A 44 -11.79 31.72 -24.40
CA LEU A 44 -10.78 31.00 -25.17
C LEU A 44 -11.33 29.66 -25.64
N ASP A 45 -11.54 29.56 -26.95
CA ASP A 45 -11.85 28.31 -27.66
C ASP A 45 -10.71 28.01 -28.64
N PRO A 46 -9.70 27.23 -28.23
CA PRO A 46 -8.55 26.90 -29.07
C PRO A 46 -8.91 25.97 -30.24
N GLY A 47 -10.11 25.38 -30.29
CA GLY A 47 -10.47 24.39 -31.30
C GLY A 47 -9.60 23.14 -31.18
N GLN A 48 -8.85 22.84 -32.24
CA GLN A 48 -7.83 21.79 -32.24
C GLN A 48 -6.44 22.42 -32.06
N LEU A 49 -5.69 21.94 -31.09
CA LEU A 49 -4.30 22.31 -30.82
C LEU A 49 -3.41 21.07 -30.99
N ASP A 50 -2.45 21.14 -31.92
CA ASP A 50 -1.44 20.11 -32.14
C ASP A 50 -0.07 20.65 -31.71
N ILE A 51 0.58 20.00 -30.75
CA ILE A 51 1.94 20.32 -30.28
C ILE A 51 2.81 19.08 -30.50
N GLY A 52 3.88 19.23 -31.28
CA GLY A 52 4.77 18.10 -31.59
C GLY A 52 5.55 17.60 -30.38
N GLU A 53 6.12 18.50 -29.59
CA GLU A 53 6.90 18.16 -28.40
C GLU A 53 6.93 19.35 -27.42
N ILE A 54 6.87 19.03 -26.13
CA ILE A 54 7.30 19.90 -25.03
C ILE A 54 8.44 19.17 -24.33
N SER A 55 9.61 19.80 -24.22
CA SER A 55 10.76 19.24 -23.52
C SER A 55 11.37 20.21 -22.52
N TYR A 56 11.83 19.63 -21.42
CA TYR A 56 12.58 20.29 -20.37
C TYR A 56 13.89 19.53 -20.17
N SER A 57 15.02 20.23 -20.26
CA SER A 57 16.35 19.62 -20.20
C SER A 57 17.17 20.14 -19.03
N GLN A 58 17.86 19.23 -18.37
CA GLN A 58 18.83 19.45 -17.31
C GLN A 58 20.04 18.55 -17.59
N ASP A 59 21.26 19.03 -17.40
CA ASP A 59 22.49 18.23 -17.55
C ASP A 59 22.62 17.44 -18.87
N GLY A 60 21.95 17.91 -19.92
CA GLY A 60 21.93 17.30 -21.25
C GLY A 60 20.92 16.15 -21.42
N VAL A 61 20.19 15.78 -20.37
CA VAL A 61 19.05 14.87 -20.38
C VAL A 61 17.76 15.69 -20.49
N ALA A 62 16.78 15.21 -21.24
CA ALA A 62 15.51 15.92 -21.43
C ALA A 62 14.31 15.04 -21.10
N ALA A 63 13.48 15.47 -20.15
CA ALA A 63 12.12 14.97 -20.01
C ALA A 63 11.24 15.60 -21.11
N ASN A 64 10.40 14.79 -21.76
CA ASN A 64 9.64 15.24 -22.91
C ASN A 64 8.24 14.61 -22.98
N MET A 65 7.31 15.39 -23.53
CA MET A 65 5.96 14.96 -23.90
C MET A 65 5.79 15.18 -25.40
N ARG A 66 5.38 14.13 -26.12
CA ARG A 66 5.35 14.13 -27.59
C ARG A 66 3.94 13.85 -28.13
N ASP A 67 3.68 14.34 -29.34
CA ASP A 67 2.44 14.12 -30.08
C ASP A 67 1.19 14.51 -29.27
N ILE A 68 1.19 15.75 -28.74
CA ILE A 68 0.11 16.27 -27.93
C ILE A 68 -0.99 16.82 -28.85
N ASN A 69 -2.21 16.33 -28.67
CA ASN A 69 -3.40 16.84 -29.32
C ASN A 69 -4.43 17.23 -28.26
N ILE A 70 -5.03 18.40 -28.37
CA ILE A 70 -6.12 18.88 -27.52
C ILE A 70 -7.26 19.36 -28.40
N ASN A 71 -8.46 18.84 -28.18
CA ASN A 71 -9.67 19.19 -28.93
C ASN A 71 -10.74 19.75 -27.99
N SER A 72 -11.39 20.86 -28.39
CA SER A 72 -12.67 21.27 -27.78
C SER A 72 -13.87 20.60 -28.45
N SER A 73 -14.87 20.28 -27.65
CA SER A 73 -16.25 20.19 -28.12
C SER A 73 -16.82 21.59 -28.42
N ILE A 74 -17.66 21.71 -29.44
CA ILE A 74 -18.26 22.99 -29.85
C ILE A 74 -19.13 23.54 -28.70
N GLY A 75 -18.82 24.76 -28.22
CA GLY A 75 -19.55 25.42 -27.13
C GLY A 75 -18.92 25.27 -25.75
N SER A 76 -17.75 24.65 -25.65
CA SER A 76 -17.00 24.41 -24.41
C SER A 76 -15.80 25.37 -24.27
N ALA A 77 -16.03 26.67 -24.46
CA ALA A 77 -14.98 27.66 -24.31
C ALA A 77 -14.58 27.81 -22.83
N SER A 78 -13.28 27.96 -22.56
CA SER A 78 -12.81 28.28 -21.22
C SER A 78 -12.94 29.78 -21.00
N VAL A 79 -13.48 30.20 -19.84
CA VAL A 79 -13.73 31.61 -19.53
C VAL A 79 -12.79 32.03 -18.42
N THR A 80 -11.88 32.95 -18.72
CA THR A 80 -10.96 33.54 -17.73
C THR A 80 -11.40 34.95 -17.39
N THR A 81 -11.62 35.23 -16.11
CA THR A 81 -11.84 36.58 -15.60
C THR A 81 -10.61 37.00 -14.79
N ILE A 82 -10.08 38.17 -15.10
CA ILE A 82 -8.96 38.79 -14.38
C ILE A 82 -9.49 40.07 -13.73
N ASP A 83 -9.48 40.13 -12.42
CA ASP A 83 -9.97 41.28 -11.65
C ASP A 83 -8.99 41.69 -10.55
N ILE A 84 -9.15 42.93 -10.05
CA ILE A 84 -8.43 43.43 -8.89
C ILE A 84 -9.46 43.84 -7.84
N ASP A 85 -9.47 43.13 -6.72
CA ASP A 85 -10.37 43.37 -5.62
C ASP A 85 -10.12 44.73 -4.96
N SER A 86 -11.12 45.20 -4.19
CA SER A 86 -11.02 46.48 -3.47
C SER A 86 -9.88 46.57 -2.45
N ASN A 87 -9.35 45.43 -2.01
CA ASN A 87 -8.19 45.31 -1.12
C ASN A 87 -6.85 45.23 -1.89
N GLY A 88 -6.88 45.21 -3.23
CA GLY A 88 -5.71 45.11 -4.09
C GLY A 88 -5.31 43.69 -4.49
N THR A 89 -6.04 42.66 -4.06
CA THR A 89 -5.80 41.27 -4.47
C THR A 89 -6.09 41.09 -5.96
N LEU A 90 -5.14 40.51 -6.70
CA LEU A 90 -5.38 40.04 -8.06
C LEU A 90 -6.13 38.71 -8.00
N ASN A 91 -7.27 38.65 -8.67
CA ASN A 91 -8.04 37.42 -8.86
C ASN A 91 -7.96 37.02 -10.34
N LEU A 92 -7.42 35.84 -10.61
CA LEU A 92 -7.54 35.18 -11.90
C LEU A 92 -8.43 33.96 -11.70
N PHE A 93 -9.62 33.99 -12.28
CA PHE A 93 -10.57 32.89 -12.22
C PHE A 93 -10.83 32.34 -13.62
N ASN A 94 -10.42 31.11 -13.86
CA ASN A 94 -10.63 30.36 -15.08
C ASN A 94 -11.66 29.25 -14.84
N GLN A 95 -12.74 29.28 -15.62
CA GLN A 95 -13.70 28.21 -15.74
C GLN A 95 -13.29 27.34 -16.92
N LEU A 96 -12.94 26.09 -16.64
CA LEU A 96 -12.50 25.14 -17.65
C LEU A 96 -13.69 24.73 -18.53
N GLY A 97 -13.42 24.51 -19.81
CA GLY A 97 -14.40 23.96 -20.75
C GLY A 97 -13.99 22.53 -21.06
N ALA A 98 -14.95 21.68 -21.43
CA ALA A 98 -14.68 20.28 -21.73
C ALA A 98 -13.66 20.12 -22.89
N ARG A 99 -12.67 19.26 -22.66
CA ARG A 99 -11.58 18.93 -23.61
C ARG A 99 -11.39 17.44 -23.71
N GLU A 100 -11.13 16.97 -24.91
CA GLU A 100 -10.43 15.69 -25.13
C GLU A 100 -8.97 15.98 -25.40
N PHE A 101 -8.07 15.12 -24.91
CA PHE A 101 -6.66 15.25 -25.18
C PHE A 101 -5.98 13.88 -25.34
N THR A 102 -4.88 13.88 -26.08
CA THR A 102 -3.98 12.73 -26.22
C THR A 102 -2.52 13.21 -26.15
N VAL A 103 -1.66 12.38 -25.60
CA VAL A 103 -0.19 12.51 -25.59
C VAL A 103 0.36 11.17 -26.05
N GLY A 104 1.07 11.16 -27.17
CA GLY A 104 1.58 9.92 -27.76
C GLY A 104 2.64 9.23 -26.90
N GLY A 105 3.42 10.02 -26.14
CA GLY A 105 4.39 9.49 -25.18
C GLY A 105 4.90 10.55 -24.21
N VAL A 106 5.07 10.14 -22.95
CA VAL A 106 5.76 10.88 -21.88
C VAL A 106 7.02 10.11 -21.56
N GLY A 107 8.19 10.73 -21.70
CA GLY A 107 9.46 10.00 -21.65
C GLY A 107 10.67 10.87 -21.40
N MET A 108 11.85 10.29 -21.62
CA MET A 108 13.13 10.98 -21.48
C MET A 108 14.04 10.70 -22.68
N THR A 109 14.89 11.68 -22.99
CA THR A 109 15.93 11.58 -24.01
C THR A 109 17.28 11.89 -23.41
N GLY A 110 18.21 10.95 -23.54
CA GLY A 110 19.59 11.07 -23.06
C GLY A 110 20.50 11.91 -23.97
N THR A 111 21.70 12.20 -23.49
CA THR A 111 22.75 12.97 -24.16
C THR A 111 23.22 12.33 -25.47
N THR A 112 23.09 11.00 -25.58
CA THR A 112 23.43 10.21 -26.77
C THR A 112 22.26 10.07 -27.75
N GLY A 113 21.06 10.57 -27.40
CA GLY A 113 19.84 10.49 -28.18
C GLY A 113 19.00 9.22 -27.96
N ILE A 114 19.37 8.37 -26.99
CA ILE A 114 18.50 7.28 -26.53
C ILE A 114 17.20 7.89 -25.98
N THR A 115 16.05 7.38 -26.42
CA THR A 115 14.73 7.90 -26.04
C THR A 115 13.79 6.75 -25.74
N ASN A 116 13.22 6.75 -24.54
CA ASN A 116 12.21 5.79 -24.08
C ASN A 116 11.05 6.56 -23.44
N ASP A 117 9.89 5.90 -23.35
CA ASP A 117 8.68 6.46 -22.74
C ASP A 117 8.28 5.67 -21.50
N PHE A 118 7.67 6.36 -20.54
CA PHE A 118 7.00 5.74 -19.40
C PHE A 118 5.61 5.24 -19.80
N PHE A 119 4.82 6.09 -20.46
CA PHE A 119 3.45 5.78 -20.87
C PHE A 119 2.96 6.75 -21.93
N SER A 120 1.83 6.42 -22.54
CA SER A 120 0.98 7.33 -23.30
C SER A 120 -0.21 7.78 -22.44
N LEU A 121 -0.83 8.92 -22.78
CA LEU A 121 -1.94 9.47 -22.01
C LEU A 121 -3.08 9.90 -22.94
N ARG A 122 -4.32 9.59 -22.59
CA ARG A 122 -5.48 10.24 -23.20
C ARG A 122 -6.59 10.42 -22.19
N GLY A 123 -7.42 11.43 -22.38
CA GLY A 123 -8.48 11.71 -21.43
C GLY A 123 -9.51 12.71 -21.93
N ALA A 124 -10.64 12.76 -21.23
CA ALA A 124 -11.69 13.74 -21.45
C ALA A 124 -11.97 14.46 -20.13
N THR A 125 -12.05 15.78 -20.18
CA THR A 125 -12.36 16.65 -19.03
C THR A 125 -13.79 17.16 -19.16
N GLN A 126 -14.48 17.32 -18.03
CA GLN A 126 -15.78 17.99 -18.00
C GLN A 126 -15.63 19.52 -17.97
N ALA A 127 -16.66 20.21 -18.48
CA ALA A 127 -16.75 21.65 -18.36
C ALA A 127 -17.14 22.04 -16.92
N TYR A 128 -16.72 23.23 -16.49
CA TYR A 128 -17.17 23.82 -15.24
C TYR A 128 -18.70 23.80 -15.14
N SER A 129 -19.21 23.18 -14.07
CA SER A 129 -20.63 23.19 -13.75
C SER A 129 -20.86 23.98 -12.46
N ASN A 130 -21.87 24.84 -12.44
CA ASN A 130 -22.26 25.62 -11.26
C ASN A 130 -23.64 25.11 -10.83
N GLY A 131 -23.67 24.10 -9.96
CA GLY A 131 -24.91 23.39 -9.66
C GLY A 131 -24.86 22.31 -8.59
N GLY A 132 -23.73 22.07 -7.93
CA GLY A 132 -23.67 21.17 -6.79
C GLY A 132 -24.48 21.71 -5.62
N THR A 133 -24.99 20.81 -4.79
CA THR A 133 -25.31 21.16 -3.40
C THR A 133 -23.99 21.30 -2.65
N ALA A 134 -23.89 22.19 -1.66
CA ALA A 134 -22.64 22.53 -0.95
C ALA A 134 -21.87 21.36 -0.30
N ASP A 135 -22.39 20.13 -0.39
CA ASP A 135 -21.81 18.89 0.11
C ASP A 135 -21.26 17.99 -1.02
N ASP A 136 -21.39 18.38 -2.29
CA ASP A 136 -20.95 17.66 -3.49
C ASP A 136 -19.59 18.19 -3.99
N PHE A 137 -18.62 17.29 -4.17
CA PHE A 137 -17.25 17.61 -4.65
C PHE A 137 -17.21 18.21 -6.06
N SER A 138 -18.30 18.08 -6.83
CA SER A 138 -18.43 18.70 -8.15
C SER A 138 -18.29 20.24 -8.13
N ASP A 139 -18.51 20.90 -6.99
CA ASP A 139 -18.33 22.34 -6.81
C ASP A 139 -16.84 22.77 -6.82
N ASP A 140 -15.92 21.84 -6.55
CA ASP A 140 -14.47 22.09 -6.43
C ASP A 140 -13.67 21.70 -7.68
N THR A 141 -14.33 21.33 -8.78
CA THR A 141 -13.69 20.88 -10.03
C THR A 141 -14.05 21.75 -11.25
N GLY A 142 -13.31 21.62 -12.35
CA GLY A 142 -13.48 22.44 -13.55
C GLY A 142 -13.07 23.91 -13.36
N VAL A 143 -12.22 24.22 -12.37
CA VAL A 143 -11.85 25.58 -12.00
C VAL A 143 -10.34 25.74 -11.82
N PHE A 144 -9.83 26.91 -12.19
CA PHE A 144 -8.53 27.40 -11.73
C PHE A 144 -8.70 28.82 -11.21
N ARG A 145 -8.50 29.01 -9.90
CA ARG A 145 -8.54 30.30 -9.22
C ARG A 145 -7.17 30.60 -8.64
N LEU A 146 -6.57 31.70 -9.04
CA LEU A 146 -5.35 32.23 -8.44
C LEU A 146 -5.66 33.57 -7.80
N ASN A 147 -5.58 33.62 -6.48
CA ASN A 147 -5.61 34.86 -5.72
C ASN A 147 -4.19 35.25 -5.36
N MET A 148 -3.79 36.49 -5.65
CA MET A 148 -2.48 37.02 -5.28
C MET A 148 -2.66 38.35 -4.56
N GLY A 149 -2.46 38.35 -3.25
CA GLY A 149 -2.52 39.52 -2.38
C GLY A 149 -1.18 39.84 -1.70
N ASP A 150 -1.20 40.86 -0.87
CA ASP A 150 -0.10 41.21 0.05
C ASP A 150 -0.46 40.69 1.45
N ASP A 151 0.48 40.00 2.11
CA ASP A 151 0.30 39.52 3.49
C ASP A 151 0.51 40.63 4.54
N GLY A 152 0.96 41.81 4.12
CA GLY A 152 1.25 42.97 4.97
C GLY A 152 2.66 42.97 5.57
N ASN A 153 3.45 41.93 5.31
CA ASN A 153 4.85 41.78 5.72
C ASN A 153 5.81 41.75 4.52
N GLY A 154 5.30 41.93 3.30
CA GLY A 154 6.09 41.94 2.06
C GLY A 154 6.16 40.59 1.35
N ASN A 155 5.35 39.61 1.76
CA ASN A 155 5.20 38.32 1.10
C ASN A 155 3.91 38.29 0.27
N LEU A 156 3.82 37.31 -0.64
CA LEU A 156 2.60 37.11 -1.43
C LEU A 156 1.63 36.20 -0.68
N ALA A 157 0.38 36.62 -0.57
CA ALA A 157 -0.72 35.82 -0.01
C ALA A 157 -1.53 35.14 -1.12
N PHE A 158 -1.84 33.85 -0.95
CA PHE A 158 -2.57 33.02 -1.92
C PHE A 158 -3.94 32.53 -1.43
N ASP A 159 -4.46 33.14 -0.36
CA ASP A 159 -5.70 32.73 0.31
C ASP A 159 -6.89 32.66 -0.67
N GLY A 160 -7.59 31.52 -0.68
CA GLY A 160 -8.71 31.20 -1.56
C GLY A 160 -8.33 30.79 -2.98
N SER A 161 -7.04 30.57 -3.28
CA SER A 161 -6.62 29.97 -4.54
C SER A 161 -7.03 28.50 -4.61
N GLN A 162 -7.33 28.00 -5.81
CA GLN A 162 -7.85 26.67 -6.03
C GLN A 162 -7.47 26.18 -7.42
N VAL A 163 -7.16 24.90 -7.56
CA VAL A 163 -7.22 24.18 -8.82
C VAL A 163 -8.10 22.96 -8.65
N GLY A 164 -8.98 22.75 -9.61
CA GLY A 164 -9.97 21.69 -9.60
C GLY A 164 -10.13 21.13 -10.99
N VAL A 165 -9.91 19.83 -11.16
CA VAL A 165 -10.03 19.14 -12.44
C VAL A 165 -10.94 17.93 -12.27
N PHE A 166 -11.72 17.67 -13.32
CA PHE A 166 -12.57 16.48 -13.41
C PHE A 166 -12.31 15.81 -14.75
N PHE A 167 -12.08 14.50 -14.73
CA PHE A 167 -11.95 13.68 -15.91
C PHE A 167 -13.10 12.67 -15.98
N ASP A 168 -13.83 12.66 -17.10
CA ASP A 168 -14.81 11.59 -17.41
C ASP A 168 -14.11 10.23 -17.59
N GLY A 169 -12.84 10.27 -18.01
CA GLY A 169 -12.02 9.10 -18.19
C GLY A 169 -10.59 9.53 -18.43
N LEU A 170 -9.65 8.95 -17.68
CA LEU A 170 -8.22 9.18 -17.81
C LEU A 170 -7.50 7.85 -18.05
N HIS A 171 -6.83 7.74 -19.20
CA HIS A 171 -6.20 6.50 -19.66
C HIS A 171 -4.69 6.67 -19.68
N PHE A 172 -3.98 5.79 -18.98
CA PHE A 172 -2.54 5.61 -19.08
C PHE A 172 -2.28 4.36 -19.92
N GLY A 173 -1.74 4.54 -21.11
CA GLY A 173 -1.48 3.44 -22.04
C GLY A 173 -0.03 2.98 -21.97
N ASP A 174 0.17 1.68 -21.82
CA ASP A 174 1.46 1.00 -21.85
C ASP A 174 1.29 -0.40 -22.46
N ASP A 175 2.19 -0.77 -23.37
CA ASP A 175 2.29 -2.10 -23.99
C ASP A 175 0.97 -2.69 -24.55
N GLY A 176 0.08 -1.82 -25.04
CA GLY A 176 -1.21 -2.19 -25.63
C GLY A 176 -2.36 -2.41 -24.63
N MET A 177 -2.10 -2.17 -23.35
CA MET A 177 -3.07 -2.11 -22.26
C MET A 177 -3.24 -0.65 -21.81
N GLU A 178 -4.40 -0.34 -21.26
CA GLU A 178 -4.71 0.97 -20.67
C GLU A 178 -5.17 0.79 -19.23
N TRP A 179 -4.56 1.55 -18.32
CA TRP A 179 -5.07 1.78 -16.98
C TRP A 179 -6.01 2.98 -17.01
N ILE A 180 -7.25 2.76 -16.59
CA ILE A 180 -8.34 3.70 -16.78
C ILE A 180 -8.88 4.11 -15.41
N ILE A 181 -8.94 5.42 -15.18
CA ILE A 181 -9.59 6.01 -14.02
C ILE A 181 -10.86 6.70 -14.52
N ASP A 182 -12.00 6.22 -14.06
CA ASP A 182 -13.34 6.72 -14.40
C ASP A 182 -13.82 7.72 -13.34
N ASP A 183 -14.48 8.78 -13.81
CA ASP A 183 -15.00 9.90 -13.00
C ASP A 183 -14.00 10.39 -11.94
N LEU A 184 -12.80 10.78 -12.40
CA LEU A 184 -11.72 11.25 -11.55
C LEU A 184 -11.90 12.75 -11.23
N ALA A 185 -12.21 13.06 -9.97
CA ALA A 185 -12.20 14.40 -9.41
C ALA A 185 -10.91 14.63 -8.62
N MET A 186 -10.23 15.75 -8.87
CA MET A 186 -9.06 16.17 -8.10
C MET A 186 -9.14 17.66 -7.79
N SER A 187 -8.85 18.06 -6.55
CA SER A 187 -8.77 19.46 -6.19
C SER A 187 -7.64 19.75 -5.20
N ALA A 188 -7.08 20.95 -5.31
CA ALA A 188 -6.17 21.53 -4.33
C ALA A 188 -6.62 22.96 -4.02
N ILE A 189 -6.92 23.24 -2.75
CA ILE A 189 -7.45 24.52 -2.28
C ILE A 189 -6.49 25.11 -1.24
N ILE A 190 -6.11 26.36 -1.43
CA ILE A 190 -5.29 27.12 -0.47
C ILE A 190 -6.22 27.96 0.39
N ASN A 191 -6.54 27.48 1.59
CA ASN A 191 -7.28 28.24 2.61
C ASN A 191 -6.42 29.35 3.22
N TYR A 192 -5.14 29.07 3.42
CA TYR A 192 -4.12 29.98 3.91
C TYR A 192 -2.78 29.63 3.25
N GLY A 193 -2.16 30.58 2.53
CA GLY A 193 -0.87 30.32 1.88
C GLY A 193 -0.03 31.58 1.75
N ARG A 194 1.24 31.51 2.15
CA ARG A 194 2.23 32.59 1.97
C ARG A 194 3.40 32.09 1.14
N LEU A 195 3.82 32.87 0.15
CA LEU A 195 5.06 32.64 -0.57
C LEU A 195 6.13 33.62 -0.10
N ILE A 196 7.19 33.08 0.48
CA ILE A 196 8.30 33.82 1.05
C ILE A 196 9.51 33.56 0.16
N VAL A 197 10.08 34.62 -0.41
CA VAL A 197 11.26 34.54 -1.27
C VAL A 197 12.49 34.94 -0.46
N ASN A 198 13.36 33.99 -0.17
CA ASN A 198 14.60 34.22 0.57
C ASN A 198 15.82 34.24 -0.38
N GLU A 199 17.02 34.44 0.19
CA GLU A 199 18.27 34.31 -0.56
C GLU A 199 18.56 32.83 -0.83
N GLY A 200 18.23 32.35 -2.03
CA GLY A 200 18.57 31.01 -2.51
C GLY A 200 17.41 30.00 -2.51
N ASN A 201 16.29 30.30 -1.86
CA ASN A 201 15.13 29.42 -1.81
C ASN A 201 13.79 30.18 -1.83
N VAL A 202 12.72 29.41 -2.04
CA VAL A 202 11.34 29.87 -1.98
C VAL A 202 10.57 28.97 -1.01
N GLU A 203 9.94 29.55 0.00
CA GLU A 203 9.18 28.84 1.02
C GLU A 203 7.67 29.11 0.84
N PHE A 204 6.89 28.04 0.88
CA PHE A 204 5.44 28.06 0.96
C PHE A 204 5.04 27.76 2.41
N ASP A 205 4.36 28.70 3.06
CA ASP A 205 3.82 28.55 4.41
C ASP A 205 2.29 28.38 4.35
N PHE A 206 1.83 27.19 4.72
CA PHE A 206 0.41 26.79 4.81
C PHE A 206 -0.14 26.94 6.24
N GLY A 207 0.57 27.67 7.11
CA GLY A 207 0.12 28.07 8.42
C GLY A 207 0.23 26.97 9.46
N THR A 208 -0.76 26.91 10.34
CA THR A 208 -0.77 26.03 11.52
C THR A 208 -2.05 25.18 11.55
N PHE A 209 -2.16 24.30 12.54
CA PHE A 209 -3.34 23.49 12.81
C PHE A 209 -4.66 24.27 12.81
N ASP A 210 -4.65 25.53 13.24
CA ASP A 210 -5.87 26.36 13.30
C ASP A 210 -6.35 26.82 11.92
N ASN A 211 -5.46 26.94 10.94
CA ASN A 211 -5.77 27.48 9.60
C ASN A 211 -5.85 26.40 8.52
N ARG A 212 -5.07 25.31 8.65
CA ARG A 212 -5.08 24.16 7.71
C ARG A 212 -5.01 24.61 6.26
N GLY A 213 -3.90 25.27 5.95
CA GLY A 213 -3.81 26.17 4.81
C GLY A 213 -3.94 25.54 3.44
N LEU A 214 -3.78 24.22 3.32
CA LEU A 214 -3.96 23.47 2.09
C LEU A 214 -5.00 22.35 2.32
N ARG A 215 -5.93 22.17 1.38
CA ARG A 215 -6.79 20.98 1.30
C ARG A 215 -6.59 20.30 -0.05
N LEU A 216 -6.48 18.99 -0.02
CA LEU A 216 -6.24 18.12 -1.16
C LEU A 216 -7.34 17.07 -1.18
N THR A 217 -8.00 16.94 -2.33
CA THR A 217 -9.03 15.93 -2.53
C THR A 217 -8.75 15.15 -3.81
N TYR A 218 -8.94 13.83 -3.74
CA TYR A 218 -8.87 12.90 -4.85
C TYR A 218 -10.03 11.92 -4.73
N GLU A 219 -10.87 11.80 -5.76
CA GLU A 219 -11.95 10.82 -5.82
C GLU A 219 -12.01 10.18 -7.20
N ALA A 220 -12.03 8.85 -7.24
CA ALA A 220 -12.25 8.06 -8.43
C ALA A 220 -13.44 7.12 -8.18
N ALA A 221 -14.45 7.19 -9.05
CA ALA A 221 -15.63 6.33 -8.94
C ALA A 221 -15.31 4.86 -9.27
N ALA A 222 -14.42 4.66 -10.23
CA ALA A 222 -13.93 3.33 -10.58
C ALA A 222 -12.54 3.40 -11.20
N ILE A 223 -11.78 2.32 -11.00
CA ILE A 223 -10.44 2.16 -11.56
C ILE A 223 -10.39 0.79 -12.25
N GLY A 224 -10.01 0.72 -13.52
CA GLY A 224 -10.01 -0.54 -14.27
C GLY A 224 -8.91 -0.64 -15.30
N LEU A 225 -8.88 -1.76 -16.01
CA LEU A 225 -7.91 -2.03 -17.08
C LEU A 225 -8.66 -2.40 -18.36
N SER A 226 -8.13 -2.01 -19.51
CA SER A 226 -8.68 -2.43 -20.80
C SER A 226 -7.58 -2.64 -21.84
N SER A 227 -7.75 -3.68 -22.65
CA SER A 227 -6.97 -3.92 -23.86
C SER A 227 -7.74 -3.60 -25.15
N ASP A 228 -8.95 -3.02 -25.05
CA ASP A 228 -9.70 -2.58 -26.24
C ASP A 228 -9.20 -1.22 -26.72
N PRO A 229 -8.46 -1.15 -27.84
CA PRO A 229 -7.95 0.11 -28.37
C PRO A 229 -9.06 1.04 -28.89
N ASN A 230 -10.31 0.57 -28.97
CA ASN A 230 -11.47 1.34 -29.41
C ASN A 230 -12.37 1.79 -28.25
N LEU A 231 -11.99 1.50 -27.01
CA LEU A 231 -12.73 2.00 -25.85
C LEU A 231 -12.68 3.53 -25.86
N ALA A 232 -13.84 4.12 -26.13
CA ALA A 232 -13.98 5.57 -26.19
C ALA A 232 -13.67 6.17 -24.81
N VAL A 233 -13.02 7.33 -24.82
CA VAL A 233 -12.81 8.12 -23.61
C VAL A 233 -14.11 8.87 -23.29
N GLY A 234 -14.62 8.77 -22.07
CA GLY A 234 -15.83 9.45 -21.61
C GLY A 234 -16.61 8.63 -20.59
N ASP A 235 -17.86 9.03 -20.34
CA ASP A 235 -18.79 8.38 -19.40
C ASP A 235 -18.94 6.86 -19.67
N TYR A 236 -18.46 6.03 -18.73
CA TYR A 236 -18.55 4.57 -18.78
C TYR A 236 -19.87 4.02 -18.21
N GLY A 237 -20.72 4.88 -17.66
CA GLY A 237 -21.96 4.54 -16.97
C GLY A 237 -21.77 4.31 -15.49
N ASP A 238 -22.83 3.86 -14.82
CA ASP A 238 -22.81 3.55 -13.39
C ASP A 238 -22.07 2.22 -13.13
N PRO A 239 -20.99 2.22 -12.31
CA PRO A 239 -20.19 1.02 -12.02
C PRO A 239 -20.98 -0.11 -11.35
N ASP A 240 -22.12 0.21 -10.70
CA ASP A 240 -22.99 -0.79 -10.07
C ASP A 240 -24.11 -1.30 -11.01
N SER A 241 -24.08 -0.90 -12.29
CA SER A 241 -25.11 -1.22 -13.28
C SER A 241 -24.62 -2.19 -14.35
N ALA A 242 -25.46 -3.15 -14.74
CA ALA A 242 -25.18 -4.14 -15.82
C ALA A 242 -24.80 -3.56 -17.21
N GLY A 243 -24.90 -2.24 -17.39
CA GLY A 243 -24.54 -1.52 -18.61
C GLY A 243 -23.16 -0.86 -18.56
N TYR A 244 -22.42 -0.99 -17.46
CA TYR A 244 -21.11 -0.41 -17.28
C TYR A 244 -20.12 -0.93 -18.34
N LEU A 245 -19.42 0.00 -18.98
CA LEU A 245 -18.63 -0.29 -20.19
C LEU A 245 -17.18 -0.73 -19.89
N LEU A 246 -16.63 -0.39 -18.72
CA LEU A 246 -15.27 -0.77 -18.33
C LEU A 246 -15.20 -2.21 -17.80
N GLY A 247 -16.31 -2.77 -17.32
CA GLY A 247 -16.39 -4.15 -16.82
C GLY A 247 -15.87 -4.28 -15.38
N ASP A 248 -14.96 -5.23 -15.15
CA ASP A 248 -14.35 -5.44 -13.84
C ASP A 248 -13.50 -4.23 -13.41
N THR A 249 -13.55 -3.87 -12.14
CA THR A 249 -12.80 -2.72 -11.59
C THR A 249 -12.06 -3.11 -10.31
N PHE A 250 -11.14 -2.27 -9.89
CA PHE A 250 -10.54 -2.31 -8.56
C PHE A 250 -11.47 -1.71 -7.49
N GLY A 251 -12.66 -1.22 -7.82
CA GLY A 251 -13.51 -0.45 -6.91
C GLY A 251 -13.23 1.05 -6.95
N ALA A 252 -13.76 1.77 -5.95
CA ALA A 252 -13.72 3.23 -5.83
C ALA A 252 -12.73 3.69 -4.76
N LEU A 253 -12.16 4.88 -4.93
CA LEU A 253 -11.19 5.48 -3.99
C LEU A 253 -11.51 6.95 -3.74
N SER A 254 -11.61 7.34 -2.48
CA SER A 254 -11.71 8.74 -2.03
C SER A 254 -10.64 9.04 -0.98
N ILE A 255 -9.97 10.19 -1.13
CA ILE A 255 -8.96 10.73 -0.24
C ILE A 255 -9.26 12.22 -0.04
N ASP A 256 -9.38 12.65 1.21
CA ASP A 256 -9.57 14.06 1.57
C ASP A 256 -8.59 14.41 2.70
N LEU A 257 -7.63 15.27 2.44
CA LEU A 257 -6.58 15.62 3.38
C LEU A 257 -6.39 17.12 3.44
N GLU A 258 -6.30 17.65 4.66
CA GLU A 258 -5.82 19.00 4.91
C GLU A 258 -4.35 18.96 5.31
N ALA A 259 -3.63 20.04 5.06
CA ALA A 259 -2.21 20.17 5.38
C ALA A 259 -1.88 21.57 5.91
N TYR A 260 -0.91 21.61 6.82
CA TYR A 260 -0.30 22.84 7.33
C TYR A 260 1.21 22.64 7.58
N GLY A 261 1.93 23.71 7.86
CA GLY A 261 3.38 23.72 7.96
C GLY A 261 4.03 24.40 6.74
N THR A 262 5.29 24.05 6.47
CA THR A 262 6.09 24.72 5.43
C THR A 262 6.61 23.74 4.38
N PHE A 263 6.80 24.27 3.18
CA PHE A 263 7.40 23.54 2.06
C PHE A 263 8.37 24.47 1.33
N THR A 264 9.65 24.14 1.35
CA THR A 264 10.71 24.96 0.75
C THR A 264 11.25 24.32 -0.53
N ILE A 265 11.50 25.14 -1.55
CA ILE A 265 12.11 24.74 -2.82
C ILE A 265 13.44 25.46 -2.97
N GLU A 266 14.50 24.69 -3.21
CA GLU A 266 15.85 25.17 -3.48
C GLU A 266 16.35 24.65 -4.83
N GLY A 267 17.29 25.37 -5.46
CA GLY A 267 17.96 24.88 -6.66
C GLY A 267 19.18 24.02 -6.32
N GLY A 268 19.43 22.98 -7.13
CA GLY A 268 20.53 22.02 -6.98
C GLY A 268 20.03 20.62 -6.63
N GLY A 269 20.63 19.60 -7.23
CA GLY A 269 20.43 18.17 -6.95
C GLY A 269 21.38 17.64 -5.86
N ALA A 270 21.30 16.34 -5.59
CA ALA A 270 22.13 15.67 -4.57
C ALA A 270 23.63 15.70 -4.92
N ASP A 271 23.96 15.66 -6.21
CA ASP A 271 25.31 15.82 -6.71
C ASP A 271 25.56 17.27 -7.17
N ILE A 272 26.83 17.63 -7.39
CA ILE A 272 27.21 19.00 -7.78
C ILE A 272 26.64 19.29 -9.19
N GLY A 273 25.52 20.01 -9.33
CA GLY A 273 24.90 20.18 -10.64
C GLY A 273 23.63 21.03 -10.68
N GLU A 274 22.83 20.79 -11.73
CA GLU A 274 21.46 21.30 -11.86
C GLU A 274 20.52 20.47 -10.94
N GLY A 275 19.19 20.54 -11.12
CA GLY A 275 18.24 19.85 -10.24
C GLY A 275 17.48 20.74 -9.25
N ILE A 276 16.57 20.14 -8.49
CA ILE A 276 15.66 20.81 -7.56
C ILE A 276 15.64 20.05 -6.23
N THR A 277 15.74 20.76 -5.11
CA THR A 277 15.60 20.19 -3.77
C THR A 277 14.32 20.69 -3.11
N PHE A 278 13.56 19.77 -2.52
CA PHE A 278 12.32 20.03 -1.77
C PHE A 278 12.53 19.74 -0.30
N ILE A 279 12.20 20.67 0.58
CA ILE A 279 12.34 20.52 2.03
C ILE A 279 10.94 20.66 2.65
N PRO A 280 10.16 19.57 2.74
CA PRO A 280 8.88 19.55 3.42
C PRO A 280 9.06 19.56 4.94
N ALA A 281 8.15 20.25 5.61
CA ALA A 281 7.86 20.13 7.04
C ALA A 281 6.34 20.29 7.20
N LEU A 282 5.61 19.29 6.68
CA LEU A 282 4.16 19.32 6.56
C LEU A 282 3.51 18.34 7.53
N THR A 283 2.43 18.77 8.16
CA THR A 283 1.49 17.89 8.83
C THR A 283 0.25 17.75 7.97
N LEU A 284 -0.09 16.51 7.58
CA LEU A 284 -1.34 16.10 6.96
C LEU A 284 -2.35 15.75 8.06
N ILE A 285 -3.62 16.10 7.87
CA ILE A 285 -4.69 15.81 8.82
C ILE A 285 -6.02 15.63 8.10
N ASN A 286 -6.86 14.76 8.66
CA ASN A 286 -8.29 14.72 8.40
C ASN A 286 -8.97 14.26 9.69
N ASP A 287 -9.81 15.11 10.27
CA ASP A 287 -10.63 14.85 11.46
C ASP A 287 -12.13 15.06 11.17
N ASP A 288 -12.53 14.83 9.91
CA ASP A 288 -13.92 14.91 9.45
C ASP A 288 -14.53 13.50 9.43
N ASP A 289 -15.52 13.28 10.29
CA ASP A 289 -16.23 12.00 10.38
C ASP A 289 -17.06 11.68 9.11
N ASP A 290 -17.52 12.70 8.40
CA ASP A 290 -18.34 12.55 7.19
C ASP A 290 -17.48 12.39 5.93
N ARG A 291 -16.21 12.83 5.97
CA ARG A 291 -15.23 12.77 4.87
C ARG A 291 -13.92 12.20 5.38
N PRO A 292 -13.79 10.86 5.45
CA PRO A 292 -12.60 10.22 5.96
C PRO A 292 -11.36 10.55 5.13
N ALA A 293 -10.20 10.49 5.77
CA ALA A 293 -8.91 10.69 5.11
C ALA A 293 -8.69 9.77 3.90
N PHE A 294 -9.19 8.54 4.04
CA PHE A 294 -9.08 7.48 3.07
C PHE A 294 -10.31 6.60 3.15
N LYS A 295 -10.97 6.38 2.01
CA LYS A 295 -12.06 5.43 1.82
C LYS A 295 -11.85 4.67 0.52
N TYR A 296 -11.65 3.37 0.63
CA TYR A 296 -11.72 2.44 -0.50
C TYR A 296 -13.03 1.68 -0.43
N THR A 297 -13.75 1.55 -1.54
CA THR A 297 -15.04 0.84 -1.61
C THR A 297 -14.97 -0.29 -2.64
N ASP A 298 -15.43 -1.46 -2.23
CA ASP A 298 -15.41 -2.71 -2.98
C ASP A 298 -16.70 -3.50 -2.70
N ASP A 299 -17.53 -3.69 -3.72
CA ASP A 299 -18.83 -4.38 -3.70
C ASP A 299 -19.74 -3.91 -2.54
N GLY A 300 -19.66 -2.61 -2.20
CA GLY A 300 -20.42 -1.96 -1.13
C GLY A 300 -19.82 -2.09 0.28
N TYR A 301 -18.67 -2.76 0.43
CA TYR A 301 -17.88 -2.78 1.66
C TYR A 301 -16.70 -1.81 1.58
N VAL A 302 -16.13 -1.44 2.72
CA VAL A 302 -15.15 -0.37 2.81
C VAL A 302 -13.88 -0.74 3.59
N ILE A 303 -12.78 -0.11 3.19
CA ILE A 303 -11.62 0.13 4.06
C ILE A 303 -11.63 1.62 4.38
N LEU A 304 -11.66 1.96 5.66
CA LEU A 304 -11.89 3.32 6.13
C LEU A 304 -10.90 3.67 7.24
N ALA A 305 -10.16 4.77 7.06
CA ALA A 305 -9.31 5.35 8.10
C ALA A 305 -9.89 6.68 8.58
N ARG A 306 -10.25 6.76 9.86
CA ARG A 306 -10.79 7.99 10.48
C ARG A 306 -9.75 8.71 11.34
N ASN A 307 -9.90 10.03 11.44
CA ASN A 307 -9.03 10.89 12.25
C ASN A 307 -7.54 10.68 11.94
N PHE A 308 -7.20 10.77 10.66
CA PHE A 308 -5.83 10.62 10.21
C PHE A 308 -5.00 11.85 10.57
N ARG A 309 -3.77 11.61 10.99
CA ARG A 309 -2.71 12.62 11.08
C ARG A 309 -1.42 12.01 10.57
N GLY A 310 -0.67 12.74 9.76
CA GLY A 310 0.66 12.34 9.32
C GLY A 310 1.62 13.50 9.33
N ASP A 311 2.89 13.25 9.63
CA ASP A 311 3.96 14.24 9.52
C ASP A 311 4.99 13.75 8.50
N PHE A 312 5.36 14.62 7.58
CA PHE A 312 6.30 14.34 6.49
C PHE A 312 7.38 15.42 6.47
N SER A 313 8.62 15.05 6.78
CA SER A 313 9.70 16.02 6.94
C SER A 313 11.10 15.46 6.67
N THR A 314 12.01 16.34 6.28
CA THR A 314 13.45 16.07 6.06
C THR A 314 14.23 17.35 6.33
N GLU A 315 15.47 17.26 6.85
CA GLU A 315 16.34 18.42 7.05
C GLU A 315 17.24 18.66 5.82
N SER A 316 17.73 17.60 5.17
CA SER A 316 18.57 17.69 3.97
C SER A 316 17.77 17.91 2.67
N GLY A 317 16.49 17.55 2.66
CA GLY A 317 15.60 17.67 1.51
C GLY A 317 15.53 16.41 0.63
N LEU A 318 14.49 16.37 -0.22
CA LEU A 318 14.33 15.42 -1.32
C LEU A 318 14.82 16.08 -2.61
N THR A 319 15.82 15.51 -3.27
CA THR A 319 16.37 16.04 -4.51
C THR A 319 15.75 15.34 -5.72
N LEU A 320 15.36 16.09 -6.74
CA LEU A 320 14.98 15.61 -8.06
C LEU A 320 15.98 16.09 -9.11
N ASP A 321 16.51 15.18 -9.91
CA ASP A 321 17.49 15.47 -10.97
C ASP A 321 17.33 14.54 -12.18
N PHE A 322 17.83 14.96 -13.35
CA PHE A 322 17.86 14.12 -14.55
C PHE A 322 19.28 13.64 -14.84
N GLU A 323 19.47 12.33 -14.84
CA GLU A 323 20.79 11.71 -14.95
C GLU A 323 20.82 10.60 -16.01
N GLU A 324 22.00 10.04 -16.24
CA GLU A 324 22.23 8.88 -17.10
C GLU A 324 23.02 7.79 -16.37
N ASP A 325 22.71 6.53 -16.64
CA ASP A 325 23.50 5.41 -16.13
C ASP A 325 24.80 5.21 -16.95
N ASP A 326 25.61 4.22 -16.58
CA ASP A 326 26.84 3.87 -17.31
C ASP A 326 26.60 3.45 -18.77
N ALA A 327 25.36 3.07 -19.12
CA ALA A 327 24.93 2.72 -20.48
C ALA A 327 24.33 3.91 -21.25
N ASN A 328 24.25 5.09 -20.64
CA ASN A 328 23.60 6.31 -21.14
C ASN A 328 22.07 6.22 -21.25
N ASN A 329 21.43 5.36 -20.46
CA ASN A 329 19.98 5.37 -20.31
C ASN A 329 19.59 6.54 -19.41
N PRO A 330 18.72 7.45 -19.85
CA PRO A 330 18.27 8.57 -19.04
C PRO A 330 17.33 8.10 -17.92
N TYR A 331 17.39 8.74 -16.75
CA TYR A 331 16.49 8.49 -15.64
C TYR A 331 16.23 9.74 -14.79
N LEU A 332 15.10 9.74 -14.08
CA LEU A 332 14.81 10.70 -13.02
C LEU A 332 15.36 10.17 -11.70
N ALA A 333 16.30 10.89 -11.10
CA ALA A 333 16.87 10.57 -9.80
C ALA A 333 16.10 11.27 -8.68
N LEU A 334 15.47 10.51 -7.80
CA LEU A 334 14.95 10.99 -6.52
C LEU A 334 15.85 10.47 -5.40
N ARG A 335 16.39 11.38 -4.57
CA ARG A 335 17.26 11.01 -3.43
C ARG A 335 16.88 11.77 -2.18
N TYR A 336 17.10 11.16 -1.02
CA TYR A 336 16.80 11.75 0.28
C TYR A 336 17.77 11.19 1.32
N GLU A 337 18.36 12.06 2.15
CA GLU A 337 19.32 11.61 3.16
C GLU A 337 18.62 11.24 4.48
N ASP A 338 17.58 11.99 4.87
CA ASP A 338 17.00 11.96 6.21
C ASP A 338 15.48 12.16 6.20
N LEU A 339 14.75 11.26 5.55
CA LEU A 339 13.29 11.36 5.47
C LEU A 339 12.62 10.75 6.72
N THR A 340 11.78 11.53 7.39
CA THR A 340 10.89 11.05 8.45
C THR A 340 9.45 11.09 7.98
N PHE A 341 8.78 9.94 8.09
CA PHE A 341 7.34 9.81 7.90
C PHE A 341 6.72 9.22 9.16
N SER A 342 5.79 9.93 9.78
CA SER A 342 4.96 9.40 10.86
C SER A 342 3.49 9.52 10.54
N PHE A 343 2.68 8.58 11.03
CA PHE A 343 1.24 8.61 10.88
C PHE A 343 0.53 8.11 12.13
N SER A 344 -0.72 8.52 12.29
CA SER A 344 -1.68 7.97 13.23
C SER A 344 -3.09 8.06 12.67
N LEU A 345 -3.94 7.10 13.01
CA LEU A 345 -5.37 7.10 12.75
C LEU A 345 -6.09 6.54 13.98
N ASP A 346 -7.26 7.07 14.32
CA ASP A 346 -7.98 6.66 15.53
C ASP A 346 -8.76 5.37 15.32
N ASP A 347 -9.36 5.20 14.14
CA ASP A 347 -10.16 4.01 13.82
C ASP A 347 -9.85 3.51 12.40
N LEU A 348 -9.50 2.23 12.30
CA LEU A 348 -9.50 1.46 11.06
C LEU A 348 -10.73 0.54 11.00
N VAL A 349 -11.59 0.74 10.00
CA VAL A 349 -12.76 -0.12 9.76
C VAL A 349 -12.56 -0.94 8.48
N LEU A 350 -12.89 -2.23 8.55
CA LEU A 350 -12.81 -3.19 7.44
C LEU A 350 -14.16 -3.91 7.30
N GLY A 351 -14.82 -3.79 6.14
CA GLY A 351 -16.11 -4.42 5.88
C GLY A 351 -17.26 -3.41 5.87
N ASP A 352 -18.25 -3.56 6.75
CA ASP A 352 -19.36 -2.60 6.86
C ASP A 352 -18.85 -1.24 7.35
N GLU A 353 -19.23 -0.16 6.66
CA GLU A 353 -18.87 1.23 7.01
C GLU A 353 -19.29 1.63 8.44
N ASN A 354 -20.38 1.03 8.94
CA ASN A 354 -20.86 1.23 10.31
C ASN A 354 -20.43 0.10 11.27
N GLY A 355 -19.48 -0.73 10.84
CA GLY A 355 -18.94 -1.85 11.61
C GLY A 355 -18.05 -1.42 12.78
N ALA A 356 -17.58 -2.40 13.55
CA ALA A 356 -16.59 -2.15 14.60
C ALA A 356 -15.23 -1.75 14.01
N ALA A 357 -14.46 -0.96 14.75
CA ALA A 357 -13.08 -0.64 14.39
C ALA A 357 -12.11 -1.73 14.89
N LEU A 358 -11.00 -1.92 14.19
CA LEU A 358 -9.87 -2.73 14.68
C LEU A 358 -9.16 -2.08 15.87
N GLY A 359 -9.29 -0.75 15.99
CA GLY A 359 -8.55 0.09 16.93
C GLY A 359 -7.79 1.21 16.22
N SER A 360 -6.96 1.91 16.98
CA SER A 360 -6.12 3.00 16.47
C SER A 360 -4.77 2.47 16.03
N PHE A 361 -4.21 3.03 14.96
CA PHE A 361 -2.88 2.65 14.46
C PHE A 361 -1.98 3.86 14.40
N ARG A 362 -0.68 3.63 14.56
CA ARG A 362 0.35 4.63 14.30
C ARG A 362 1.65 4.01 13.90
N GLY A 363 2.50 4.79 13.28
CA GLY A 363 3.86 4.38 12.98
C GLY A 363 4.75 5.57 12.70
N GLN A 364 6.04 5.28 12.72
CA GLN A 364 7.08 6.20 12.32
C GLN A 364 8.13 5.40 11.56
N VAL A 365 8.58 5.93 10.43
CA VAL A 365 9.67 5.39 9.63
C VAL A 365 10.72 6.47 9.47
N LEU A 366 11.95 6.12 9.85
CA LEU A 366 13.12 6.99 9.78
C LEU A 366 14.07 6.45 8.71
N PHE A 367 14.14 7.12 7.57
CA PHE A 367 15.15 6.86 6.56
C PHE A 367 16.40 7.70 6.88
N GLN A 368 17.56 7.07 6.89
CA GLN A 368 18.84 7.76 7.05
C GLN A 368 19.90 7.12 6.17
N ASP A 369 20.68 7.91 5.44
CA ASP A 369 21.92 7.41 4.83
C ASP A 369 22.90 6.99 5.93
N GLY A 370 23.65 5.91 5.72
CA GLY A 370 24.53 5.39 6.77
C GLY A 370 25.39 4.21 6.38
N LEU A 371 26.30 3.82 7.28
CA LEU A 371 27.12 2.63 7.13
C LEU A 371 26.43 1.43 7.78
N VAL A 372 26.11 0.41 6.98
CA VAL A 372 25.65 -0.90 7.45
C VAL A 372 26.69 -1.94 7.05
N ASP A 373 27.25 -2.65 8.04
CA ASP A 373 28.35 -3.61 7.84
C ASP A 373 29.56 -3.06 7.06
N GLY A 374 29.82 -1.75 7.22
CA GLY A 374 30.91 -1.06 6.54
C GLY A 374 30.64 -0.70 5.07
N ILE A 375 29.42 -0.92 4.59
CA ILE A 375 28.93 -0.50 3.27
C ILE A 375 28.05 0.74 3.45
N GLU A 376 28.30 1.77 2.66
CA GLU A 376 27.44 2.96 2.62
C GLU A 376 26.12 2.61 1.94
N ARG A 377 25.03 2.75 2.68
CA ARG A 377 23.65 2.60 2.21
C ARG A 377 23.05 3.98 2.04
N LYS A 378 22.41 4.19 0.90
CA LYS A 378 21.79 5.46 0.52
C LYS A 378 20.32 5.23 0.19
N ASN A 379 19.52 6.26 0.40
CA ASN A 379 18.11 6.22 0.02
C ASN A 379 17.89 6.92 -1.32
N TYR A 380 17.36 6.18 -2.29
CA TYR A 380 17.10 6.69 -3.63
C TYR A 380 16.02 5.88 -4.35
N LEU A 381 15.44 6.55 -5.34
CA LEU A 381 14.55 5.98 -6.35
C LEU A 381 14.97 6.57 -7.70
N HIS A 382 15.59 5.76 -8.56
CA HIS A 382 15.96 6.16 -9.92
C HIS A 382 14.96 5.57 -10.91
N LEU A 383 14.20 6.42 -11.59
CA LEU A 383 13.11 6.03 -12.49
C LEU A 383 13.54 6.12 -13.95
N PHE A 384 13.66 4.97 -14.60
CA PHE A 384 13.99 4.80 -16.00
C PHE A 384 12.71 4.63 -16.84
N PRO A 385 12.56 5.38 -17.95
CA PRO A 385 11.53 5.10 -18.92
C PRO A 385 11.89 3.87 -19.74
N GLY A 386 10.89 3.05 -20.02
CA GLY A 386 11.02 1.75 -20.68
C GLY A 386 10.91 0.61 -19.67
N GLY A 387 9.88 -0.20 -19.85
CA GLY A 387 9.65 -1.44 -19.10
C GLY A 387 10.62 -2.56 -19.50
N ASP A 388 10.51 -3.68 -18.78
CA ASP A 388 11.48 -4.79 -18.83
C ASP A 388 11.03 -5.91 -19.79
N ILE A 389 9.83 -5.79 -20.39
CA ILE A 389 9.33 -6.70 -21.42
C ILE A 389 9.38 -6.03 -22.79
N ALA A 390 9.86 -6.74 -23.82
CA ALA A 390 9.75 -6.26 -25.19
C ALA A 390 8.29 -6.34 -25.67
N SER A 391 7.81 -5.27 -26.31
CA SER A 391 6.52 -5.30 -26.98
C SER A 391 6.49 -6.40 -28.06
N ALA A 392 5.35 -7.06 -28.26
CA ALA A 392 5.23 -8.16 -29.23
C ALA A 392 5.43 -7.71 -30.69
N ASP A 393 5.36 -6.40 -30.95
CA ASP A 393 5.49 -5.77 -32.27
C ASP A 393 6.85 -5.08 -32.51
N GLY A 394 7.73 -5.02 -31.50
CA GLY A 394 9.05 -4.41 -31.59
C GLY A 394 9.06 -2.87 -31.58
N SER A 395 8.01 -2.24 -31.05
CA SER A 395 7.95 -0.81 -30.73
C SER A 395 8.82 -0.43 -29.51
N THR A 396 8.93 0.87 -29.23
CA THR A 396 9.62 1.40 -28.04
C THR A 396 8.94 0.88 -26.79
N GLN A 397 9.68 0.17 -25.93
CA GLN A 397 9.19 -0.31 -24.64
C GLN A 397 8.67 0.88 -23.84
N GLN A 398 7.40 0.80 -23.43
CA GLN A 398 6.78 1.66 -22.43
C GLN A 398 6.85 0.95 -21.07
N GLY A 399 6.56 1.65 -19.97
CA GLY A 399 6.72 1.14 -18.61
C GLY A 399 7.75 1.89 -17.77
N VAL A 400 7.82 1.55 -16.49
CA VAL A 400 8.68 2.21 -15.50
C VAL A 400 9.62 1.17 -14.88
N THR A 401 10.90 1.26 -15.16
CA THR A 401 11.92 0.50 -14.42
C THR A 401 12.53 1.38 -13.34
N ALA A 402 12.59 0.90 -12.11
CA ALA A 402 13.13 1.63 -10.97
C ALA A 402 14.34 0.90 -10.37
N GLN A 403 15.44 1.61 -10.19
CA GLN A 403 16.45 1.19 -9.22
C GLN A 403 16.12 1.81 -7.88
N VAL A 404 16.01 0.96 -6.87
CA VAL A 404 15.60 1.35 -5.52
C VAL A 404 16.74 1.12 -4.55
N GLY A 405 16.86 2.02 -3.58
CA GLY A 405 17.75 1.88 -2.43
C GLY A 405 17.08 2.51 -1.21
N TRP A 406 17.09 1.82 -0.07
CA TRP A 406 16.60 2.36 1.18
C TRP A 406 17.42 1.85 2.37
N ASN A 407 17.43 2.66 3.42
CA ASN A 407 18.02 2.38 4.71
C ASN A 407 17.17 3.03 5.81
N ILE A 408 16.49 2.19 6.56
CA ILE A 408 15.63 2.54 7.69
C ILE A 408 16.39 2.25 8.97
N VAL A 409 16.31 3.19 9.92
CA VAL A 409 17.09 3.14 11.16
C VAL A 409 16.23 3.24 12.40
N SER A 410 16.78 2.73 13.50
CA SER A 410 16.33 2.95 14.87
C SER A 410 17.52 3.08 15.80
N ALA A 411 17.34 3.77 16.93
CA ALA A 411 18.36 3.85 17.96
C ALA A 411 18.61 2.48 18.63
N ASP A 412 19.87 2.22 18.99
CA ASP A 412 20.24 1.02 19.74
C ASP A 412 19.50 0.94 21.09
N PRO A 413 18.97 -0.24 21.48
CA PRO A 413 18.35 -0.44 22.79
C PRO A 413 19.24 0.00 23.96
N LEU A 414 18.62 0.55 25.01
CA LEU A 414 19.34 0.92 26.23
C LEU A 414 19.57 -0.31 27.12
N ALA A 415 20.81 -0.48 27.58
CA ALA A 415 21.15 -1.50 28.57
C ALA A 415 20.70 -1.12 29.98
N ASP A 416 20.26 -2.09 30.79
CA ASP A 416 19.93 -1.84 32.20
C ASP A 416 21.16 -1.29 32.94
N PRO A 417 21.09 -0.07 33.50
CA PRO A 417 22.18 0.52 34.27
C PRO A 417 22.56 -0.27 35.53
N ASN A 418 21.75 -1.24 35.97
CA ASN A 418 21.99 -2.10 37.13
C ASN A 418 22.48 -3.53 36.78
N GLY A 419 22.64 -3.86 35.50
CA GLY A 419 23.26 -5.11 35.05
C GLY A 419 22.36 -6.35 34.99
N GLY A 420 21.06 -6.20 34.68
CA GLY A 420 20.16 -7.29 34.28
C GLY A 420 19.68 -7.21 32.82
N ASP A 421 18.96 -8.25 32.36
CA ASP A 421 18.38 -8.35 31.01
C ASP A 421 17.00 -7.65 30.96
N PHE A 422 16.99 -6.32 31.03
CA PHE A 422 15.80 -5.50 30.75
C PHE A 422 16.20 -4.33 29.85
N THR A 423 16.05 -4.48 28.54
CA THR A 423 16.34 -3.45 27.55
C THR A 423 15.06 -2.69 27.18
N THR A 424 15.16 -1.35 27.16
CA THR A 424 14.08 -0.45 26.71
C THR A 424 14.43 0.11 25.33
N PRO A 425 13.45 0.63 24.58
CA PRO A 425 13.71 1.38 23.36
C PRO A 425 14.82 2.43 23.52
N GLY A 426 15.69 2.48 22.50
CA GLY A 426 16.81 3.38 22.41
C GLY A 426 16.41 4.84 22.20
N ASN A 427 17.34 5.77 22.39
CA ASN A 427 17.17 7.14 21.94
C ASN A 427 18.45 7.75 21.36
N PHE A 428 18.31 8.59 20.34
CA PHE A 428 19.40 9.43 19.84
C PHE A 428 19.62 10.62 20.79
N ALA A 429 20.83 11.15 20.81
CA ALA A 429 21.18 12.25 21.71
C ALA A 429 20.26 13.47 21.49
N GLY A 430 19.48 13.82 22.51
CA GLY A 430 18.57 14.97 22.48
C GLY A 430 17.16 14.69 21.93
N LYS A 431 16.88 13.46 21.51
CA LYS A 431 15.55 12.98 21.10
C LYS A 431 14.98 12.02 22.15
N THR A 432 13.66 11.92 22.21
CA THR A 432 12.95 10.88 22.96
C THR A 432 13.06 9.52 22.27
N ALA A 433 12.65 8.44 22.93
CA ALA A 433 12.61 7.12 22.31
C ALA A 433 11.65 7.10 21.11
N ALA A 434 10.47 7.72 21.21
CA ALA A 434 9.51 7.79 20.12
C ALA A 434 10.09 8.47 18.87
N GLU A 435 10.82 9.57 19.04
CA GLU A 435 11.44 10.31 17.92
C GLU A 435 12.68 9.61 17.32
N SER A 436 13.19 8.55 17.95
CA SER A 436 14.47 7.92 17.59
C SER A 436 14.34 6.51 17.02
N ASN A 437 13.13 5.97 16.93
CA ASN A 437 12.90 4.62 16.47
C ASN A 437 11.93 4.62 15.29
N THR A 438 12.19 3.72 14.35
CA THR A 438 11.15 3.23 13.46
C THR A 438 10.30 2.23 14.24
N TYR A 439 9.00 2.44 14.25
CA TYR A 439 8.05 1.59 14.96
C TYR A 439 6.68 1.57 14.28
N PHE A 440 5.93 0.53 14.59
CA PHE A 440 4.49 0.45 14.32
C PHE A 440 3.77 0.12 15.61
N ALA A 441 2.60 0.70 15.83
CA ALA A 441 1.83 0.45 17.04
C ALA A 441 0.34 0.42 16.77
N MET A 442 -0.34 -0.34 17.62
CA MET A 442 -1.79 -0.43 17.68
C MET A 442 -2.28 -0.10 19.08
N ASN A 443 -3.44 0.54 19.17
CA ASN A 443 -4.21 0.67 20.38
C ASN A 443 -5.48 -0.16 20.26
N ASP A 444 -5.69 -1.01 21.26
CA ASP A 444 -6.86 -1.86 21.39
C ASP A 444 -7.45 -1.63 22.78
N ASP A 445 -8.66 -1.07 22.84
CA ASP A 445 -9.39 -0.73 24.07
C ASP A 445 -8.57 0.08 25.10
N GLY A 446 -7.80 1.05 24.59
CA GLY A 446 -6.94 1.93 25.39
C GLY A 446 -5.57 1.35 25.73
N ASN A 447 -5.25 0.13 25.26
CA ASN A 447 -3.98 -0.54 25.50
C ASN A 447 -3.10 -0.52 24.25
N TRP A 448 -1.88 -0.02 24.40
CA TRP A 448 -0.91 0.09 23.32
C TRP A 448 -0.01 -1.13 23.22
N VAL A 449 0.25 -1.56 21.98
CA VAL A 449 1.30 -2.50 21.61
C VAL A 449 2.19 -1.82 20.57
N TYR A 450 3.49 -1.70 20.87
CA TYR A 450 4.49 -1.12 19.97
C TYR A 450 5.48 -2.18 19.52
N PHE A 451 5.65 -2.31 18.21
CA PHE A 451 6.73 -3.05 17.56
C PHE A 451 7.84 -2.04 17.28
N ASN A 452 8.96 -2.17 17.98
CA ASN A 452 9.97 -1.12 18.07
C ASN A 452 11.32 -1.57 17.49
N GLY A 453 12.10 -0.57 17.09
CA GLY A 453 13.51 -0.75 16.78
C GLY A 453 13.74 -1.38 15.41
N PHE A 454 12.87 -1.10 14.44
CA PHE A 454 13.05 -1.58 13.08
C PHE A 454 14.30 -0.94 12.46
N ASN A 455 15.22 -1.79 12.03
CA ASN A 455 16.35 -1.43 11.20
C ASN A 455 16.29 -2.27 9.94
N GLY A 456 16.61 -1.71 8.79
CA GLY A 456 16.71 -2.49 7.58
C GLY A 456 17.18 -1.70 6.39
N TRP A 457 17.73 -2.41 5.42
CA TRP A 457 18.16 -1.83 4.16
C TRP A 457 17.73 -2.73 3.01
N GLY A 458 17.64 -2.15 1.83
CA GLY A 458 17.47 -2.93 0.61
C GLY A 458 17.89 -2.15 -0.63
N GLU A 459 18.24 -2.91 -1.67
CA GLU A 459 18.63 -2.38 -2.97
C GLU A 459 18.27 -3.38 -4.08
N GLY A 460 17.89 -2.90 -5.25
CA GLY A 460 17.58 -3.77 -6.39
C GLY A 460 16.86 -3.06 -7.53
N GLU A 461 16.37 -3.86 -8.47
CA GLU A 461 15.58 -3.41 -9.62
C GLU A 461 14.13 -3.87 -9.45
N VAL A 462 13.20 -2.92 -9.61
CA VAL A 462 11.76 -3.15 -9.61
C VAL A 462 11.18 -2.53 -10.87
N THR A 463 10.36 -3.27 -11.61
CA THR A 463 9.71 -2.73 -12.82
C THR A 463 8.20 -2.75 -12.65
N LEU A 464 7.53 -1.70 -13.13
CA LEU A 464 6.08 -1.54 -13.14
C LEU A 464 5.61 -1.30 -14.58
N ASP A 465 4.90 -2.28 -15.15
CA ASP A 465 4.45 -2.27 -16.55
C ASP A 465 2.97 -2.70 -16.65
N LEU A 466 2.22 -2.18 -17.61
CA LEU A 466 0.93 -2.75 -18.01
C LEU A 466 1.17 -3.82 -19.08
N THR A 467 1.05 -5.08 -18.69
CA THR A 467 1.35 -6.19 -19.59
C THR A 467 0.06 -6.78 -20.16
N SER A 468 0.02 -7.03 -21.47
CA SER A 468 -0.91 -8.00 -22.05
C SER A 468 -0.27 -9.40 -21.99
N GLY A 469 -0.95 -10.37 -21.39
CA GLY A 469 -0.57 -11.77 -21.38
C GLY A 469 -0.54 -12.40 -22.78
N PRO A 470 0.18 -13.51 -22.96
CA PRO A 470 0.18 -14.24 -24.22
C PRO A 470 -1.21 -14.83 -24.52
N ASP A 471 -1.53 -15.02 -25.80
CA ASP A 471 -2.75 -15.74 -26.21
C ASP A 471 -2.80 -17.12 -25.52
N MET A 472 -3.77 -17.29 -24.62
CA MET A 472 -4.00 -18.50 -23.82
C MET A 472 -4.17 -19.77 -24.68
N ALA A 473 -4.48 -19.65 -25.97
CA ALA A 473 -4.54 -20.77 -26.90
C ALA A 473 -3.16 -21.31 -27.34
N SER A 474 -2.09 -20.57 -27.05
CA SER A 474 -0.71 -20.82 -27.50
C SER A 474 0.29 -21.10 -26.35
N LEU A 475 -0.22 -21.31 -25.13
CA LEU A 475 0.60 -21.37 -23.91
C LEU A 475 1.81 -22.31 -24.02
N PRO A 476 3.00 -21.86 -23.59
CA PRO A 476 4.13 -22.73 -23.29
C PRO A 476 3.70 -23.83 -22.30
N SER A 477 4.38 -24.98 -22.34
CA SER A 477 4.11 -26.13 -21.45
C SER A 477 4.26 -25.84 -19.95
N ASP A 478 4.76 -24.67 -19.59
CA ASP A 478 5.41 -24.42 -18.30
C ASP A 478 4.59 -23.53 -17.36
N TYR A 479 3.40 -23.07 -17.78
CA TYR A 479 2.55 -22.15 -17.01
C TYR A 479 2.15 -22.66 -15.61
N TYR A 480 1.91 -23.98 -15.50
CA TYR A 480 1.65 -24.68 -14.25
C TYR A 480 2.83 -25.60 -13.86
N ALA A 481 4.02 -25.41 -14.42
CA ALA A 481 5.15 -26.25 -14.05
C ALA A 481 5.52 -26.03 -12.57
N ASN A 482 6.12 -27.05 -11.97
CA ASN A 482 6.73 -26.93 -10.65
C ASN A 482 8.25 -26.90 -10.86
N PRO A 483 8.94 -25.79 -10.55
CA PRO A 483 10.39 -25.73 -10.68
C PRO A 483 11.09 -26.68 -9.72
N TYR A 484 10.45 -27.03 -8.59
CA TYR A 484 11.01 -27.95 -7.62
C TYR A 484 10.78 -29.42 -7.98
N ASN A 485 11.86 -30.19 -8.03
CA ASN A 485 11.81 -31.63 -8.23
C ASN A 485 12.04 -32.38 -6.91
N SER A 486 10.96 -32.89 -6.33
CA SER A 486 10.98 -33.59 -5.04
C SER A 486 11.67 -34.96 -5.04
N ALA A 487 12.04 -35.49 -6.21
CA ALA A 487 12.84 -36.70 -6.35
C ALA A 487 14.35 -36.44 -6.29
N THR A 488 14.80 -35.25 -6.71
CA THR A 488 16.21 -34.84 -6.64
C THR A 488 16.48 -33.83 -5.53
N GLY A 489 15.44 -33.20 -4.97
CA GLY A 489 15.55 -32.16 -3.96
C GLY A 489 16.15 -30.86 -4.48
N GLN A 490 15.97 -30.56 -5.78
CA GLN A 490 16.60 -29.44 -6.47
C GLN A 490 15.55 -28.62 -7.24
N PHE A 491 15.81 -27.33 -7.38
CA PHE A 491 15.10 -26.44 -8.29
C PHE A 491 15.72 -26.50 -9.69
N ASP A 492 14.90 -26.56 -10.74
CA ASP A 492 15.33 -26.34 -12.11
C ASP A 492 15.20 -24.85 -12.45
N GLU A 493 16.33 -24.19 -12.68
CA GLU A 493 16.39 -22.77 -13.03
C GLU A 493 15.78 -22.45 -14.40
N ASN A 494 15.53 -23.47 -15.24
CA ASN A 494 14.97 -23.29 -16.59
C ASN A 494 13.46 -23.56 -16.65
N VAL A 495 12.81 -23.77 -15.51
CA VAL A 495 11.38 -24.12 -15.42
C VAL A 495 10.68 -23.08 -14.56
N GLY A 496 9.51 -22.61 -15.01
CA GLY A 496 8.70 -21.62 -14.28
C GLY A 496 8.78 -20.24 -14.91
N TYR A 497 9.01 -19.21 -14.09
CA TYR A 497 9.07 -17.82 -14.53
C TYR A 497 10.23 -17.61 -15.52
N ASP A 498 9.89 -17.20 -16.74
CA ASP A 498 10.85 -16.78 -17.76
C ASP A 498 10.43 -15.42 -18.29
N ARG A 499 11.14 -14.40 -17.79
CA ARG A 499 10.95 -13.00 -18.13
C ARG A 499 11.06 -12.75 -19.64
N GLU A 500 12.10 -13.30 -20.28
CA GLU A 500 12.42 -12.99 -21.68
C GLU A 500 11.38 -13.59 -22.64
N ASN A 501 10.77 -14.71 -22.26
CA ASN A 501 9.79 -15.43 -23.07
C ASN A 501 8.33 -15.20 -22.65
N LYS A 502 8.05 -14.24 -21.75
CA LYS A 502 6.72 -13.94 -21.20
C LYS A 502 6.02 -15.18 -20.59
N VAL A 503 6.78 -16.11 -20.02
CA VAL A 503 6.20 -17.30 -19.38
C VAL A 503 5.70 -16.89 -18.00
N GLY A 504 4.40 -17.05 -17.76
CA GLY A 504 3.78 -16.67 -16.50
C GLY A 504 3.39 -15.18 -16.42
N THR A 505 3.25 -14.48 -17.54
CA THR A 505 2.69 -13.11 -17.59
C THR A 505 1.18 -13.13 -17.78
N TYR A 506 0.48 -12.12 -17.24
CA TYR A 506 -0.97 -11.97 -17.29
C TYR A 506 -1.35 -10.61 -17.85
N ASP A 507 -2.60 -10.48 -18.28
CA ASP A 507 -3.20 -9.18 -18.48
C ASP A 507 -3.29 -8.48 -17.11
N GLY A 508 -2.61 -7.34 -16.94
CA GLY A 508 -2.69 -6.58 -15.72
C GLY A 508 -1.56 -5.57 -15.50
N LEU A 509 -1.62 -4.90 -14.35
CA LEU A 509 -0.50 -4.14 -13.79
C LEU A 509 0.51 -5.12 -13.22
N ARG A 510 1.69 -5.17 -13.79
CA ARG A 510 2.75 -6.10 -13.43
C ARG A 510 3.84 -5.39 -12.64
N ILE A 511 4.24 -6.02 -11.55
CA ILE A 511 5.39 -5.64 -10.74
C ILE A 511 6.41 -6.77 -10.87
N ASP A 512 7.59 -6.43 -11.36
CA ASP A 512 8.74 -7.34 -11.47
C ASP A 512 9.79 -7.01 -10.43
N PHE A 513 10.42 -8.05 -9.91
CA PHE A 513 11.55 -7.97 -8.99
C PHE A 513 12.73 -8.70 -9.59
N LYS A 514 13.89 -8.04 -9.57
CA LYS A 514 15.14 -8.62 -10.04
C LYS A 514 16.26 -8.25 -9.08
N ASP A 515 16.85 -9.28 -8.50
CA ASP A 515 17.92 -9.17 -7.53
C ASP A 515 17.61 -8.15 -6.42
N LEU A 516 16.34 -8.07 -5.98
CA LEU A 516 15.96 -7.19 -4.87
C LEU A 516 16.47 -7.79 -3.58
N ARG A 517 17.55 -7.22 -3.04
CA ARG A 517 18.22 -7.70 -1.84
C ARG A 517 17.88 -6.81 -0.67
N GLY A 518 17.68 -7.42 0.49
CA GLY A 518 17.47 -6.65 1.70
C GLY A 518 17.68 -7.47 2.96
N GLU A 519 17.83 -6.75 4.06
CA GLU A 519 17.83 -7.30 5.39
C GLU A 519 17.03 -6.37 6.31
N TYR A 520 16.23 -6.96 7.19
CA TYR A 520 15.60 -6.21 8.27
C TYR A 520 15.75 -6.94 9.61
N SER A 521 15.60 -6.18 10.68
CA SER A 521 15.45 -6.65 12.05
C SER A 521 14.58 -5.70 12.85
N PHE A 522 13.97 -6.17 13.93
CA PHE A 522 13.35 -5.30 14.93
C PHE A 522 13.75 -5.73 16.34
N SER A 523 13.86 -4.76 17.24
CA SER A 523 14.39 -5.00 18.60
C SER A 523 13.42 -5.76 19.51
N GLY A 524 12.12 -5.51 19.36
CA GLY A 524 11.12 -6.24 20.13
C GLY A 524 9.78 -5.52 20.23
N VAL A 525 8.92 -6.04 21.11
CA VAL A 525 7.57 -5.51 21.34
C VAL A 525 7.48 -4.93 22.76
N THR A 526 6.83 -3.80 22.93
CA THR A 526 6.51 -3.18 24.25
C THR A 526 5.01 -2.94 24.39
N VAL A 527 4.50 -2.90 25.62
CA VAL A 527 3.08 -2.63 25.91
C VAL A 527 2.91 -1.59 26.99
N GLY A 528 1.82 -0.83 26.92
CA GLY A 528 1.46 0.14 27.94
C GLY A 528 -0.01 0.54 27.86
N THR A 529 -0.52 1.15 28.92
CA THR A 529 -1.88 1.71 28.96
C THR A 529 -1.91 3.17 28.50
N SER A 530 -0.73 3.69 28.15
CA SER A 530 -0.49 4.95 27.46
C SER A 530 0.75 4.78 26.59
N GLU A 531 0.93 5.67 25.62
CA GLU A 531 2.12 5.71 24.77
C GLU A 531 3.40 5.88 25.58
N GLU A 532 3.41 6.82 26.54
CA GLU A 532 4.56 7.08 27.41
C GLU A 532 4.95 5.82 28.19
N GLU A 533 3.95 5.12 28.77
CA GLU A 533 4.20 3.85 29.47
C GLU A 533 4.73 2.76 28.54
N ALA A 534 4.24 2.67 27.30
CA ALA A 534 4.69 1.66 26.35
C ALA A 534 6.15 1.89 25.94
N MET A 535 6.52 3.14 25.62
CA MET A 535 7.89 3.49 25.21
C MET A 535 8.92 3.39 26.34
N ASP A 536 8.49 3.55 27.60
CA ASP A 536 9.34 3.37 28.79
C ASP A 536 9.39 1.91 29.29
N SER A 537 8.60 1.01 28.68
CA SER A 537 8.52 -0.39 29.08
C SER A 537 9.65 -1.23 28.47
N PRO A 538 10.14 -2.26 29.18
CA PRO A 538 11.12 -3.19 28.63
C PRO A 538 10.51 -4.01 27.48
N TYR A 539 11.36 -4.49 26.57
CA TYR A 539 10.91 -5.43 25.54
C TYR A 539 10.34 -6.70 26.16
N MET A 540 9.28 -7.18 25.54
CA MET A 540 8.58 -8.38 25.94
C MET A 540 9.09 -9.59 25.18
N GLY A 541 9.23 -10.72 25.88
CA GLY A 541 9.31 -12.02 25.22
C GLY A 541 7.98 -12.41 24.55
N GLY A 542 8.03 -13.33 23.59
CA GLY A 542 6.83 -13.78 22.85
C GLY A 542 6.71 -13.21 21.43
N THR A 543 7.76 -12.57 20.90
CA THR A 543 7.86 -12.21 19.47
C THR A 543 7.70 -13.43 18.56
N GLU A 544 7.96 -14.64 19.08
CA GLU A 544 7.73 -15.90 18.36
C GLU A 544 6.26 -16.13 17.99
N LEU A 545 5.31 -15.49 18.68
CA LEU A 545 3.89 -15.57 18.31
C LEU A 545 3.62 -14.92 16.94
N LEU A 546 4.48 -13.98 16.52
CA LEU A 546 4.39 -13.32 15.22
C LEU A 546 4.81 -14.23 14.06
N LEU A 547 5.53 -15.33 14.34
CA LEU A 547 5.86 -16.33 13.33
C LEU A 547 4.60 -17.00 12.75
N ALA A 548 3.49 -17.02 13.49
CA ALA A 548 2.22 -17.51 12.98
C ALA A 548 1.67 -16.64 11.85
N MET A 549 2.11 -15.38 11.78
CA MET A 549 1.85 -14.42 10.71
C MET A 549 3.02 -14.33 9.71
N GLU A 550 3.98 -15.25 9.79
CA GLU A 550 5.19 -15.29 8.95
C GLU A 550 6.09 -14.03 9.07
N VAL A 551 6.02 -13.32 10.21
CA VAL A 551 6.90 -12.20 10.53
C VAL A 551 8.08 -12.69 11.37
N PHE A 552 9.30 -12.49 10.88
CA PHE A 552 10.53 -12.92 11.54
C PHE A 552 11.21 -11.74 12.27
N PRO A 553 11.75 -11.93 13.49
CA PRO A 553 12.57 -10.92 14.17
C PRO A 553 13.70 -10.31 13.34
N SER A 554 14.29 -11.11 12.46
CA SER A 554 15.28 -10.68 11.49
C SER A 554 15.20 -11.57 10.26
N TYR A 555 15.34 -10.98 9.08
CA TYR A 555 15.32 -11.69 7.82
C TYR A 555 16.20 -11.01 6.78
N SER A 556 17.10 -11.76 6.18
CA SER A 556 17.78 -11.39 4.93
C SER A 556 17.14 -12.12 3.75
N PHE A 557 17.14 -11.52 2.57
CA PHE A 557 16.57 -12.13 1.37
C PHE A 557 17.15 -11.57 0.07
N THR A 558 17.09 -12.38 -0.99
CA THR A 558 17.13 -11.93 -2.39
C THR A 558 15.81 -12.33 -3.07
N LEU A 559 15.04 -11.36 -3.56
CA LEU A 559 13.76 -11.59 -4.23
C LEU A 559 13.90 -11.44 -5.74
N ASN A 560 13.38 -12.42 -6.47
CA ASN A 560 13.19 -12.41 -7.91
C ASN A 560 11.76 -12.86 -8.24
N GLY A 561 11.23 -12.42 -9.37
CA GLY A 561 9.94 -12.89 -9.87
C GLY A 561 9.01 -11.77 -10.27
N ASN A 562 7.71 -12.06 -10.34
CA ASN A 562 6.70 -11.10 -10.73
C ASN A 562 5.36 -11.31 -10.01
N LEU A 563 4.61 -10.22 -9.90
CA LEU A 563 3.22 -10.18 -9.47
C LEU A 563 2.43 -9.36 -10.49
N THR A 564 1.37 -9.92 -11.04
CA THR A 564 0.42 -9.21 -11.88
C THR A 564 -0.90 -9.03 -11.15
N ILE A 565 -1.38 -7.79 -11.14
CA ILE A 565 -2.59 -7.31 -10.48
C ILE A 565 -3.60 -6.93 -11.56
N ALA A 566 -4.80 -7.48 -11.51
CA ALA A 566 -5.88 -7.21 -12.43
C ALA A 566 -7.17 -6.87 -11.65
N PRO A 567 -8.07 -6.07 -12.21
CA PRO A 567 -9.35 -5.79 -11.57
C PRO A 567 -10.24 -7.04 -11.54
N GLY A 568 -11.20 -7.05 -10.63
CA GLY A 568 -12.22 -8.09 -10.50
C GLY A 568 -11.91 -9.11 -9.41
N GLY A 569 -12.74 -9.10 -8.38
CA GLY A 569 -12.73 -10.01 -7.24
C GLY A 569 -13.44 -11.33 -7.51
N GLN A 570 -13.02 -12.39 -6.83
CA GLN A 570 -13.61 -13.73 -6.98
C GLN A 570 -14.57 -14.11 -5.86
N ILE A 571 -14.77 -13.24 -4.88
CA ILE A 571 -15.47 -13.56 -3.64
C ILE A 571 -16.85 -12.89 -3.63
N ASN A 572 -17.91 -13.70 -3.72
CA ASN A 572 -19.32 -13.32 -3.48
C ASN A 572 -19.98 -12.29 -4.43
N SER A 573 -19.38 -11.95 -5.58
CA SER A 573 -20.04 -11.06 -6.54
C SER A 573 -21.34 -11.66 -7.13
N ASP A 574 -22.36 -10.81 -7.30
CA ASP A 574 -23.59 -11.14 -8.02
C ASP A 574 -23.47 -10.98 -9.56
N GLY A 575 -22.31 -10.50 -10.02
CA GLY A 575 -21.91 -10.37 -11.43
C GLY A 575 -22.67 -9.29 -12.21
N VAL A 576 -23.38 -8.37 -11.54
CA VAL A 576 -24.14 -7.31 -12.19
C VAL A 576 -23.28 -6.04 -12.28
N GLY A 577 -22.80 -5.70 -13.49
CA GLY A 577 -22.00 -4.49 -13.76
C GLY A 577 -20.49 -4.73 -13.86
N GLY A 578 -20.04 -5.92 -13.50
CA GLY A 578 -18.63 -6.26 -13.32
C GLY A 578 -18.43 -6.77 -11.89
N THR A 579 -17.22 -7.22 -11.57
CA THR A 579 -16.79 -7.52 -10.21
C THR A 579 -15.80 -6.44 -9.75
N GLN A 580 -15.87 -6.02 -8.49
CA GLN A 580 -14.88 -5.14 -7.86
C GLN A 580 -13.84 -5.98 -7.09
N GLY A 581 -12.72 -5.38 -6.71
CA GLY A 581 -11.64 -6.05 -5.99
C GLY A 581 -10.39 -6.34 -6.85
N LEU A 582 -9.48 -7.13 -6.31
CA LEU A 582 -8.16 -7.36 -6.91
C LEU A 582 -7.98 -8.84 -7.22
N THR A 583 -7.61 -9.17 -8.46
CA THR A 583 -7.07 -10.48 -8.83
C THR A 583 -5.55 -10.44 -8.91
N LEU A 584 -4.89 -11.44 -8.33
CA LEU A 584 -3.45 -11.60 -8.27
C LEU A 584 -3.01 -12.88 -8.99
N ASN A 585 -1.96 -12.75 -9.79
CA ASN A 585 -1.21 -13.86 -10.34
C ASN A 585 0.28 -13.58 -10.15
N GLY A 586 1.08 -14.58 -9.85
CA GLY A 586 2.49 -14.31 -9.62
C GLY A 586 3.32 -15.56 -9.47
N ASP A 587 4.61 -15.37 -9.72
CA ASP A 587 5.68 -16.34 -9.56
C ASP A 587 6.81 -15.60 -8.83
N LEU A 588 7.00 -15.91 -7.55
CA LEU A 588 7.98 -15.25 -6.67
C LEU A 588 8.96 -16.28 -6.14
N ARG A 589 10.24 -15.91 -6.14
CA ARG A 589 11.31 -16.74 -5.60
C ARG A 589 12.23 -15.92 -4.72
N ILE A 590 12.33 -16.35 -3.47
CA ILE A 590 13.29 -15.85 -2.50
C ILE A 590 14.44 -16.85 -2.40
N THR A 591 15.66 -16.35 -2.50
CA THR A 591 16.90 -17.12 -2.31
C THR A 591 17.81 -16.44 -1.29
N ASP A 592 18.84 -17.17 -0.88
CA ASP A 592 19.89 -16.70 0.03
C ASP A 592 19.33 -16.10 1.33
N GLY A 593 18.17 -16.63 1.77
CA GLY A 593 17.47 -16.10 2.92
C GLY A 593 17.97 -16.69 4.23
N ASP A 594 18.15 -15.84 5.24
CA ASP A 594 18.39 -16.25 6.61
C ASP A 594 17.32 -15.62 7.52
N ALA A 595 16.49 -16.45 8.15
CA ALA A 595 15.36 -16.04 8.97
C ALA A 595 15.56 -16.40 10.44
N ALA A 596 15.53 -15.41 11.32
CA ALA A 596 15.48 -15.63 12.75
C ALA A 596 14.08 -16.14 13.16
N ILE A 597 14.01 -17.29 13.81
CA ILE A 597 12.78 -17.79 14.44
C ILE A 597 12.60 -17.15 15.81
N THR A 598 13.66 -17.15 16.60
CA THR A 598 13.75 -16.48 17.90
C THR A 598 15.21 -16.10 18.09
N VAL A 599 15.50 -14.85 18.42
CA VAL A 599 16.87 -14.37 18.66
C VAL A 599 16.84 -13.36 19.79
N ASP A 600 17.92 -13.35 20.56
CA ASP A 600 18.20 -12.27 21.51
C ASP A 600 18.76 -11.02 20.80
N GLU A 601 18.97 -9.95 21.56
CA GLU A 601 19.56 -8.70 21.08
C GLU A 601 21.00 -8.84 20.53
N PHE A 602 21.65 -9.99 20.75
CA PHE A 602 22.97 -10.32 20.21
C PHE A 602 22.90 -11.19 18.95
N GLY A 603 21.70 -11.41 18.40
CA GLY A 603 21.47 -12.23 17.20
C GLY A 603 21.65 -13.72 17.44
N ARG A 604 21.58 -14.19 18.70
CA ARG A 604 21.72 -15.61 19.04
C ARG A 604 20.37 -16.21 19.37
N GLY A 605 20.08 -17.36 18.77
CA GLY A 605 18.84 -18.09 19.03
C GLY A 605 18.65 -19.21 18.03
N VAL A 606 17.48 -19.30 17.42
CA VAL A 606 17.17 -20.28 16.37
C VAL A 606 17.05 -19.55 15.04
N TRP A 607 17.86 -19.96 14.07
CA TRP A 607 17.86 -19.43 12.72
C TRP A 607 17.49 -20.52 11.72
N LEU A 608 16.79 -20.13 10.65
CA LEU A 608 16.70 -20.88 9.41
C LEU A 608 17.68 -20.23 8.44
N THR A 609 18.66 -20.99 7.95
CA THR A 609 19.70 -20.46 7.05
C THR A 609 19.70 -21.19 5.72
N GLY A 610 20.13 -20.49 4.66
CA GLY A 610 20.07 -21.03 3.30
C GLY A 610 18.64 -21.35 2.87
N VAL A 611 17.73 -20.42 3.16
CA VAL A 611 16.30 -20.52 2.81
C VAL A 611 16.12 -20.21 1.33
N THR A 612 15.44 -21.11 0.64
CA THR A 612 14.82 -20.85 -0.67
C THR A 612 13.33 -21.01 -0.53
N TYR A 613 12.57 -19.98 -0.90
CA TYR A 613 11.11 -20.03 -0.94
C TYR A 613 10.61 -19.70 -2.34
N ASP A 614 9.88 -20.64 -2.93
CA ASP A 614 9.31 -20.53 -4.26
C ASP A 614 7.79 -20.55 -4.13
N LEU A 615 7.11 -19.53 -4.66
CA LEU A 615 5.68 -19.30 -4.53
C LEU A 615 5.08 -18.98 -5.88
N HIS A 616 4.02 -19.70 -6.21
CA HIS A 616 3.26 -19.48 -7.42
C HIS A 616 1.77 -19.39 -7.09
N MET A 617 1.09 -18.39 -7.66
CA MET A 617 -0.34 -18.16 -7.47
C MET A 617 -1.04 -17.91 -8.81
N ARG A 618 -2.25 -18.46 -8.96
CA ARG A 618 -3.08 -18.33 -10.15
C ARG A 618 -4.52 -18.02 -9.72
N GLY A 619 -5.01 -16.85 -10.14
CA GLY A 619 -6.35 -16.36 -9.80
C GLY A 619 -6.55 -16.24 -8.29
N ALA A 620 -5.53 -15.77 -7.56
CA ALA A 620 -5.74 -15.33 -6.19
C ALA A 620 -6.56 -14.03 -6.21
N SER A 621 -7.28 -13.69 -5.15
CA SER A 621 -7.99 -12.42 -5.05
C SER A 621 -7.90 -11.80 -3.66
N ILE A 622 -7.97 -10.47 -3.59
CA ILE A 622 -8.13 -9.69 -2.36
C ILE A 622 -9.39 -8.87 -2.52
N ASP A 623 -10.37 -9.11 -1.64
CA ASP A 623 -11.69 -8.51 -1.69
C ASP A 623 -12.11 -8.03 -0.30
N VAL A 624 -12.83 -6.91 -0.22
CA VAL A 624 -13.49 -6.48 1.03
C VAL A 624 -14.89 -7.07 1.05
N THR A 625 -15.24 -7.74 2.14
CA THR A 625 -16.47 -8.51 2.28
C THR A 625 -17.17 -8.23 3.60
N GLU A 626 -18.33 -8.85 3.84
CA GLU A 626 -18.98 -8.82 5.16
C GLU A 626 -18.10 -9.40 6.28
N ASP A 627 -17.16 -10.29 5.93
CA ASP A 627 -16.20 -10.91 6.84
C ASP A 627 -14.89 -10.09 6.93
N GLY A 628 -14.91 -8.82 6.51
CA GLY A 628 -13.75 -7.93 6.46
C GLY A 628 -12.90 -8.14 5.19
N LEU A 629 -11.60 -7.88 5.30
CA LEU A 629 -10.65 -8.07 4.21
C LEU A 629 -10.37 -9.56 4.01
N THR A 630 -10.69 -10.10 2.83
CA THR A 630 -10.51 -11.52 2.53
C THR A 630 -9.52 -11.71 1.38
N PHE A 631 -8.50 -12.53 1.65
CA PHE A 631 -7.58 -13.04 0.65
C PHE A 631 -7.96 -14.47 0.27
N ASN A 632 -8.21 -14.71 -1.01
CA ASN A 632 -8.33 -16.03 -1.62
C ASN A 632 -7.05 -16.37 -2.36
N LYS A 633 -6.41 -17.49 -2.02
CA LYS A 633 -5.15 -17.91 -2.64
C LYS A 633 -5.29 -18.46 -4.07
N GLY A 634 -6.50 -18.60 -4.61
CA GLY A 634 -6.73 -19.24 -5.90
C GLY A 634 -6.10 -20.63 -5.96
N LEU A 635 -5.49 -21.00 -7.08
CA LEU A 635 -4.52 -22.10 -7.10
C LEU A 635 -3.16 -21.57 -6.67
N THR A 636 -2.65 -22.08 -5.56
CA THR A 636 -1.31 -21.76 -5.09
C THR A 636 -0.49 -23.04 -4.92
N TRP A 637 0.76 -23.02 -5.39
CA TRP A 637 1.76 -24.01 -5.00
C TRP A 637 3.03 -23.32 -4.56
N SER A 638 3.66 -23.87 -3.53
CA SER A 638 4.91 -23.31 -3.02
C SER A 638 5.82 -24.39 -2.46
N THR A 639 7.11 -24.09 -2.45
CA THR A 639 8.14 -24.91 -1.80
C THR A 639 9.03 -24.02 -0.96
N ILE A 640 9.09 -24.27 0.34
CA ILE A 640 10.16 -23.74 1.20
C ILE A 640 11.18 -24.85 1.45
N GLN A 641 12.45 -24.57 1.15
CA GLN A 641 13.59 -25.42 1.45
C GLN A 641 14.53 -24.66 2.38
N VAL A 642 14.85 -25.27 3.53
CA VAL A 642 15.76 -24.71 4.53
C VAL A 642 16.96 -25.62 4.65
N GLY A 643 18.10 -25.12 4.18
CA GLY A 643 19.34 -25.88 4.07
C GLY A 643 19.26 -27.04 3.08
N GLN A 644 20.41 -27.60 2.77
CA GLN A 644 20.54 -28.69 1.82
C GLN A 644 21.55 -29.73 2.29
N TYR A 645 21.15 -31.00 2.25
CA TYR A 645 22.06 -32.11 2.51
C TYR A 645 22.98 -32.34 1.30
N ASN A 646 24.28 -32.20 1.50
CA ASN A 646 25.30 -32.47 0.50
C ASN A 646 25.79 -33.91 0.63
N SER A 647 25.37 -34.78 -0.30
CA SER A 647 25.73 -36.21 -0.25
C SER A 647 27.20 -36.50 -0.55
N ALA A 648 27.95 -35.54 -1.10
CA ALA A 648 29.38 -35.68 -1.32
C ALA A 648 30.21 -35.44 -0.04
N THR A 649 29.79 -34.51 0.81
CA THR A 649 30.44 -34.21 2.10
C THR A 649 29.82 -34.99 3.26
N GLY A 650 28.55 -35.36 3.16
CA GLY A 650 27.77 -35.93 4.26
C GLY A 650 27.35 -34.90 5.30
N GLU A 651 27.36 -33.62 4.93
CA GLU A 651 27.06 -32.47 5.79
C GLU A 651 25.85 -31.70 5.23
N ILE A 652 25.26 -30.85 6.06
CA ILE A 652 24.16 -29.95 5.66
C ILE A 652 24.74 -28.54 5.52
N GLU A 653 24.52 -27.93 4.37
CA GLU A 653 24.81 -26.52 4.10
C GLU A 653 23.57 -25.69 4.45
N GLY A 654 23.72 -24.66 5.30
CA GLY A 654 22.58 -23.96 5.92
C GLY A 654 21.80 -24.86 6.89
N GLY A 655 20.50 -24.63 7.06
CA GLY A 655 19.62 -25.46 7.89
C GLY A 655 19.07 -24.75 9.13
N ILE A 656 18.60 -25.53 10.10
CA ILE A 656 18.10 -25.04 11.38
C ILE A 656 19.27 -24.88 12.34
N ILE A 657 19.68 -23.65 12.62
CA ILE A 657 20.88 -23.32 13.40
C ILE A 657 20.50 -22.86 14.81
N PHE A 658 21.15 -23.40 15.85
CA PHE A 658 21.06 -22.95 17.25
C PHE A 658 22.34 -22.19 17.62
N GLY A 659 22.22 -20.90 17.92
CA GLY A 659 23.35 -19.99 18.19
C GLY A 659 23.27 -18.76 17.30
N SER A 660 24.43 -18.24 16.86
CA SER A 660 24.45 -17.23 15.80
C SER A 660 24.21 -17.89 14.45
N ARG A 661 23.71 -17.13 13.47
CA ARG A 661 23.57 -17.58 12.08
C ARG A 661 24.89 -18.08 11.47
N ASP A 662 26.03 -17.53 11.91
CA ASP A 662 27.34 -17.81 11.30
C ASP A 662 28.10 -19.00 11.92
N ASP A 663 27.88 -19.27 13.22
CA ASP A 663 28.71 -20.22 13.99
C ASP A 663 27.92 -21.16 14.91
N GLY A 664 26.59 -21.17 14.82
CA GLY A 664 25.74 -22.04 15.62
C GLY A 664 25.76 -23.52 15.20
N ASP A 665 25.18 -24.36 16.06
CA ASP A 665 25.05 -25.80 15.82
C ASP A 665 23.84 -26.08 14.91
N ASN A 666 24.02 -26.92 13.89
CA ASN A 666 22.97 -27.26 12.94
C ASN A 666 22.14 -28.46 13.44
N LEU A 667 20.81 -28.41 13.40
CA LEU A 667 19.91 -29.51 13.79
C LEU A 667 19.42 -30.33 12.58
N GLY A 668 19.56 -29.81 11.37
CA GLY A 668 19.07 -30.45 10.15
C GLY A 668 18.54 -29.47 9.11
N ALA A 669 18.07 -30.04 8.00
CA ALA A 669 17.39 -29.35 6.91
C ALA A 669 15.94 -29.81 6.81
N PHE A 670 15.05 -28.97 6.27
CA PHE A 670 13.70 -29.40 5.94
C PHE A 670 13.21 -28.80 4.62
N THR A 671 12.22 -29.48 4.03
CA THR A 671 11.48 -28.99 2.88
C THR A 671 10.00 -29.15 3.13
N LEU A 672 9.22 -28.12 2.83
CA LEU A 672 7.77 -28.14 2.85
C LEU A 672 7.23 -27.70 1.49
N GLU A 673 6.56 -28.64 0.81
CA GLU A 673 5.82 -28.43 -0.43
C GLU A 673 4.34 -28.29 -0.06
N ARG A 674 3.67 -27.27 -0.61
CA ARG A 674 2.25 -26.99 -0.41
C ARG A 674 1.54 -26.86 -1.76
N LEU A 675 0.36 -27.48 -1.86
CA LEU A 675 -0.59 -27.31 -2.95
C LEU A 675 -1.96 -26.97 -2.35
N GLU A 676 -2.41 -25.75 -2.61
CA GLU A 676 -3.66 -25.18 -2.10
C GLU A 676 -4.54 -24.76 -3.29
N ASP A 677 -5.86 -24.97 -3.17
CA ASP A 677 -6.82 -24.51 -4.17
C ASP A 677 -8.07 -23.95 -3.49
N GLY A 678 -8.21 -22.62 -3.54
CA GLY A 678 -9.29 -21.87 -2.91
C GLY A 678 -9.18 -21.78 -1.38
N THR A 679 -7.95 -21.80 -0.84
CA THR A 679 -7.70 -21.43 0.56
C THR A 679 -8.08 -19.96 0.75
N THR A 680 -8.84 -19.64 1.80
CA THR A 680 -9.20 -18.25 2.12
C THR A 680 -8.68 -17.85 3.50
N ILE A 681 -8.28 -16.60 3.62
CA ILE A 681 -7.88 -15.94 4.87
C ILE A 681 -8.69 -14.66 4.95
N SER A 682 -9.53 -14.50 5.97
CA SER A 682 -10.23 -13.25 6.22
C SER A 682 -9.80 -12.62 7.52
N VAL A 683 -9.72 -11.30 7.52
CA VAL A 683 -9.36 -10.46 8.66
C VAL A 683 -10.43 -9.39 8.82
N ALA A 684 -11.03 -9.34 10.01
CA ALA A 684 -12.07 -8.37 10.34
C ALA A 684 -11.79 -7.72 11.68
N SER A 685 -12.45 -6.58 11.92
CA SER A 685 -12.64 -6.10 13.29
C SER A 685 -13.45 -7.12 14.09
N GLY A 686 -13.06 -7.28 15.35
CA GLY A 686 -13.77 -8.13 16.30
C GLY A 686 -12.80 -8.72 17.31
N GLY A 687 -12.96 -8.34 18.57
CA GLY A 687 -12.13 -8.80 19.68
C GLY A 687 -12.39 -10.22 20.15
N ALA A 688 -11.59 -10.63 21.14
CA ALA A 688 -11.79 -11.90 21.85
C ALA A 688 -13.01 -11.87 22.77
N GLY A 689 -13.56 -10.69 23.04
CA GLY A 689 -14.85 -10.46 23.68
C GLY A 689 -14.96 -11.07 25.09
N GLN A 690 -16.19 -11.35 25.49
CA GLN A 690 -16.49 -11.84 26.83
C GLN A 690 -16.29 -13.35 26.95
N VAL A 691 -15.60 -13.79 28.02
CA VAL A 691 -15.38 -15.23 28.26
C VAL A 691 -15.51 -15.62 29.73
N CYS A 692 -16.05 -16.82 29.95
CA CYS A 692 -16.10 -17.46 31.24
C CYS A 692 -15.05 -18.58 31.35
N ILE A 693 -13.96 -18.32 32.06
CA ILE A 693 -12.87 -19.26 32.27
C ILE A 693 -13.23 -20.22 33.40
N GLY A 694 -13.26 -21.52 33.12
CA GLY A 694 -13.56 -22.56 34.11
C GLY A 694 -15.04 -22.68 34.49
N GLY A 695 -15.94 -22.01 33.76
CA GLY A 695 -17.40 -22.12 33.89
C GLY A 695 -18.09 -22.03 32.52
N SER A 696 -19.42 -21.88 32.50
CA SER A 696 -20.23 -21.82 31.26
C SER A 696 -21.20 -20.63 31.18
N GLY A 697 -21.09 -19.68 32.11
CA GLY A 697 -21.97 -18.51 32.13
C GLY A 697 -21.66 -17.50 31.03
N SER A 698 -22.70 -16.88 30.48
CA SER A 698 -22.61 -15.86 29.42
C SER A 698 -22.44 -14.43 29.95
N ASP A 699 -22.49 -14.23 31.26
CA ASP A 699 -22.29 -12.95 31.92
C ASP A 699 -21.52 -13.13 33.24
N ALA A 700 -21.04 -12.03 33.83
CA ALA A 700 -20.28 -12.08 35.08
C ALA A 700 -20.99 -12.80 36.22
N THR A 701 -22.32 -12.70 36.29
CA THR A 701 -23.11 -13.29 37.39
C THR A 701 -23.24 -14.80 37.23
N SER A 702 -23.64 -15.25 36.05
CA SER A 702 -23.78 -16.67 35.70
C SER A 702 -22.45 -17.40 35.71
N CYS A 703 -21.38 -16.76 35.23
CA CYS A 703 -20.05 -17.33 35.24
C CYS A 703 -19.55 -17.59 36.67
N GLY A 704 -19.73 -16.61 37.58
CA GLY A 704 -19.39 -16.76 38.99
C GLY A 704 -20.22 -17.83 39.70
N LEU A 705 -21.50 -18.01 39.34
CA LEU A 705 -22.35 -19.08 39.89
C LEU A 705 -21.90 -20.48 39.46
N ASP A 706 -21.33 -20.61 38.27
CA ASP A 706 -20.75 -21.85 37.75
C ASP A 706 -19.34 -22.14 38.29
N GLY A 707 -18.81 -21.28 39.17
CA GLY A 707 -17.44 -21.39 39.68
C GLY A 707 -16.39 -20.97 38.66
N GLY A 708 -16.79 -20.34 37.56
CA GLY A 708 -15.91 -19.75 36.56
C GLY A 708 -15.53 -18.30 36.89
N ARG A 709 -14.51 -17.80 36.19
CA ARG A 709 -14.03 -16.42 36.20
C ARG A 709 -14.46 -15.72 34.91
N PHE A 710 -15.17 -14.60 35.03
CA PHE A 710 -15.57 -13.80 33.88
C PHE A 710 -14.49 -12.78 33.52
N GLU A 711 -14.16 -12.69 32.24
CA GLU A 711 -13.30 -11.66 31.67
C GLU A 711 -14.06 -10.96 30.55
N ASP A 712 -14.14 -9.64 30.64
CA ASP A 712 -14.59 -8.78 29.57
C ASP A 712 -13.34 -8.17 28.93
N ARG A 713 -13.12 -8.46 27.66
CA ARG A 713 -11.91 -8.08 26.93
C ARG A 713 -12.13 -6.86 26.05
N GLY A 714 -13.39 -6.46 25.87
CA GLY A 714 -13.78 -5.33 25.03
C GLY A 714 -14.41 -5.78 23.72
N ASP A 715 -14.73 -4.80 22.88
CA ASP A 715 -15.40 -5.00 21.59
C ASP A 715 -14.45 -4.73 20.41
N GLN A 716 -13.30 -4.08 20.64
CA GLN A 716 -12.23 -3.87 19.65
C GLN A 716 -11.33 -5.11 19.54
N GLY A 717 -10.46 -5.14 18.53
CA GLY A 717 -9.51 -6.23 18.31
C GLY A 717 -9.66 -6.91 16.95
N LEU A 718 -9.03 -8.06 16.81
CA LEU A 718 -8.78 -8.71 15.53
C LEU A 718 -9.40 -10.10 15.45
N THR A 719 -10.28 -10.32 14.48
CA THR A 719 -10.77 -11.67 14.14
C THR A 719 -10.12 -12.14 12.84
N ILE A 720 -9.53 -13.33 12.87
CA ILE A 720 -8.90 -13.97 11.72
C ILE A 720 -9.61 -15.30 11.47
N LYS A 721 -10.04 -15.55 10.24
CA LYS A 721 -10.57 -16.85 9.80
C LYS A 721 -9.70 -17.38 8.69
N VAL A 722 -9.08 -18.53 8.90
CA VAL A 722 -8.33 -19.26 7.86
C VAL A 722 -9.11 -20.51 7.49
N LYS A 723 -9.31 -20.72 6.20
CA LYS A 723 -9.88 -21.94 5.64
C LYS A 723 -8.90 -22.54 4.65
N ALA A 724 -7.98 -23.35 5.16
CA ALA A 724 -6.96 -24.01 4.38
C ALA A 724 -7.54 -25.21 3.60
N LYS A 725 -7.41 -25.20 2.27
CA LYS A 725 -7.82 -26.28 1.37
C LYS A 725 -6.60 -26.92 0.73
N PHE A 726 -6.06 -27.93 1.41
CA PHE A 726 -4.97 -28.73 0.86
C PHE A 726 -5.51 -29.65 -0.23
N ALA A 727 -5.14 -29.37 -1.49
CA ALA A 727 -5.60 -30.11 -2.64
C ALA A 727 -4.81 -31.41 -2.86
N GLU A 728 -5.39 -32.32 -3.64
CA GLU A 728 -4.78 -33.60 -3.99
C GLU A 728 -4.71 -33.72 -5.52
N ALA A 729 -3.53 -34.02 -6.05
CA ALA A 729 -3.33 -34.18 -7.48
C ALA A 729 -4.11 -35.41 -8.00
N PRO A 730 -5.01 -35.27 -8.99
CA PRO A 730 -5.76 -36.41 -9.50
C PRO A 730 -4.82 -37.38 -10.23
N THR A 731 -5.10 -38.66 -10.10
CA THR A 731 -4.32 -39.72 -10.77
C THR A 731 -4.85 -40.04 -12.18
N ASP A 732 -6.05 -39.61 -12.52
CA ASP A 732 -6.66 -39.83 -13.84
C ASP A 732 -6.26 -38.72 -14.81
N VAL A 733 -5.58 -39.09 -15.89
CA VAL A 733 -5.15 -38.18 -16.96
C VAL A 733 -6.30 -37.49 -17.70
N ASN A 734 -7.54 -38.00 -17.55
CA ASN A 734 -8.74 -37.40 -18.13
C ASN A 734 -9.43 -36.42 -17.18
N ASP A 735 -8.97 -36.29 -15.94
CA ASP A 735 -9.45 -35.25 -15.03
C ASP A 735 -9.06 -33.87 -15.58
N PRO A 736 -10.00 -32.91 -15.68
CA PRO A 736 -9.70 -31.57 -16.18
C PRO A 736 -8.60 -30.86 -15.36
N ASN A 737 -8.40 -31.22 -14.09
CA ASN A 737 -7.38 -30.66 -13.22
C ASN A 737 -6.04 -31.41 -13.26
N TYR A 738 -5.91 -32.49 -14.05
CA TYR A 738 -4.67 -33.29 -14.10
C TYR A 738 -3.44 -32.46 -14.41
N TYR A 739 -3.46 -31.69 -15.50
CA TYR A 739 -2.30 -30.85 -15.88
C TYR A 739 -2.12 -29.63 -14.98
N ARG A 740 -3.20 -29.15 -14.35
CA ARG A 740 -3.16 -28.04 -13.38
C ARG A 740 -2.37 -28.42 -12.12
N TYR A 741 -2.49 -29.67 -11.66
CA TYR A 741 -1.82 -30.15 -10.43
C TYR A 741 -0.62 -31.07 -10.68
N LEU A 742 -0.26 -31.33 -11.94
CA LEU A 742 0.80 -32.28 -12.28
C LEU A 742 2.14 -31.89 -11.66
N GLY A 743 2.76 -32.83 -10.93
CA GLY A 743 4.07 -32.61 -10.29
C GLY A 743 4.02 -31.76 -9.03
N LYS A 744 2.82 -31.45 -8.51
CA LYS A 744 2.59 -30.70 -7.28
C LYS A 744 2.00 -31.61 -6.21
N GLY A 745 2.16 -31.23 -4.95
CA GLY A 745 1.58 -31.96 -3.83
C GLY A 745 1.96 -31.34 -2.49
N ASN A 746 1.40 -31.92 -1.44
CA ASN A 746 1.61 -31.47 -0.06
C ASN A 746 2.57 -32.42 0.65
N ARG A 747 3.82 -32.02 0.88
CA ARG A 747 4.86 -32.92 1.42
C ARG A 747 5.73 -32.18 2.44
N PHE A 748 6.04 -32.84 3.54
CA PHE A 748 7.04 -32.37 4.50
C PHE A 748 8.18 -33.38 4.60
N SER A 749 9.41 -32.91 4.48
CA SER A 749 10.63 -33.72 4.59
C SER A 749 11.58 -33.08 5.58
N TRP A 750 12.08 -33.83 6.56
CA TRP A 750 13.09 -33.37 7.50
C TRP A 750 14.29 -34.31 7.48
N THR A 751 15.48 -33.74 7.26
CA THR A 751 16.76 -34.44 7.20
C THR A 751 17.63 -34.03 8.38
N GLN A 752 18.00 -34.99 9.21
CA GLN A 752 18.93 -34.78 10.32
C GLN A 752 20.37 -34.62 9.83
N GLU A 753 21.25 -34.06 10.67
CA GLU A 753 22.70 -33.93 10.38
C GLU A 753 23.35 -35.25 9.92
N ASN A 754 22.89 -36.38 10.46
CA ASN A 754 23.40 -37.70 10.10
C ASN A 754 22.89 -38.24 8.75
N GLY A 755 22.09 -37.45 8.02
CA GLY A 755 21.45 -37.77 6.74
C GLY A 755 20.07 -38.46 6.85
N THR A 756 19.71 -39.00 8.02
CA THR A 756 18.42 -39.70 8.18
C THR A 756 17.27 -38.75 7.86
N THR A 757 16.41 -39.16 6.94
CA THR A 757 15.33 -38.33 6.42
C THR A 757 13.98 -38.94 6.76
N LEU A 758 13.09 -38.13 7.34
CA LEU A 758 11.70 -38.46 7.62
C LEU A 758 10.80 -37.67 6.68
N THR A 759 9.84 -38.34 6.04
CA THR A 759 8.96 -37.71 5.06
C THR A 759 7.50 -38.02 5.36
N LEU A 760 6.68 -36.97 5.44
CA LEU A 760 5.22 -37.04 5.40
C LEU A 760 4.77 -36.74 3.97
N ASP A 761 4.19 -37.72 3.31
CA ASP A 761 3.76 -37.60 1.92
C ASP A 761 2.28 -37.28 1.79
N ASN A 762 1.99 -36.35 0.88
CA ASN A 762 0.68 -36.00 0.33
C ASN A 762 -0.41 -35.86 1.40
N PHE A 763 -0.40 -34.73 2.13
CA PHE A 763 -1.48 -34.39 3.04
C PHE A 763 -2.58 -33.57 2.35
N SER A 764 -3.85 -33.96 2.50
CA SER A 764 -4.99 -33.31 1.82
C SER A 764 -6.21 -33.19 2.72
N THR A 765 -7.04 -32.17 2.51
CA THR A 765 -8.34 -32.02 3.20
C THR A 765 -9.47 -32.56 2.34
N GLN A 766 -10.50 -33.13 2.98
CA GLN A 766 -11.70 -33.62 2.28
C GLN A 766 -12.96 -33.43 3.13
N ASP A 767 -14.11 -33.37 2.46
CA ASP A 767 -15.43 -33.25 3.08
C ASP A 767 -16.04 -34.58 3.53
N GLY A 768 -15.21 -35.63 3.59
CA GLY A 768 -15.60 -36.98 3.96
C GLY A 768 -16.17 -37.79 2.78
N PRO A 769 -17.04 -38.78 3.05
CA PRO A 769 -17.46 -39.76 2.03
C PRO A 769 -18.27 -39.20 0.86
N GLN A 770 -18.80 -37.98 0.98
CA GLN A 770 -19.58 -37.33 -0.08
C GLN A 770 -18.68 -36.73 -1.17
N GLY A 771 -17.36 -36.71 -0.96
CA GLY A 771 -16.38 -36.07 -1.85
C GLY A 771 -16.36 -34.55 -1.69
N GLY A 772 -15.43 -33.91 -2.41
CA GLY A 772 -15.22 -32.46 -2.35
C GLY A 772 -14.24 -32.01 -1.25
N ASN A 773 -13.92 -30.72 -1.28
CA ASN A 773 -13.02 -30.06 -0.32
C ASN A 773 -13.52 -28.64 0.00
N ASP A 774 -14.84 -28.50 0.18
CA ASP A 774 -15.46 -27.19 0.40
C ASP A 774 -15.33 -26.72 1.84
N TYR A 775 -15.15 -27.62 2.81
CA TYR A 775 -15.01 -27.28 4.22
C TYR A 775 -13.57 -26.92 4.59
N GLY A 776 -12.58 -27.66 4.09
CA GLY A 776 -11.16 -27.46 4.40
C GLY A 776 -10.81 -27.69 5.88
N LEU A 777 -9.65 -27.16 6.28
CA LEU A 777 -9.21 -27.01 7.66
C LEU A 777 -9.44 -25.55 8.07
N ASN A 778 -10.34 -25.35 9.04
CA ASN A 778 -10.71 -24.02 9.52
C ASN A 778 -9.95 -23.70 10.80
N ILE A 779 -9.44 -22.48 10.89
CA ILE A 779 -8.82 -21.89 12.06
C ILE A 779 -9.52 -20.55 12.29
N ASP A 780 -10.33 -20.47 13.34
CA ASP A 780 -10.96 -19.23 13.77
C ASP A 780 -10.16 -18.69 14.95
N LEU A 781 -9.62 -17.48 14.82
CA LEU A 781 -8.89 -16.79 15.88
C LEU A 781 -9.59 -15.46 16.18
N ALA A 782 -9.73 -15.15 17.46
CA ALA A 782 -10.07 -13.81 17.93
C ALA A 782 -8.97 -13.37 18.90
N LEU A 783 -8.36 -12.22 18.61
CA LEU A 783 -7.20 -11.66 19.28
C LEU A 783 -7.56 -10.28 19.85
N ASP A 784 -6.99 -10.00 21.01
CA ASP A 784 -7.34 -8.84 21.81
C ASP A 784 -6.21 -8.53 22.82
N VAL A 785 -6.01 -7.26 23.14
CA VAL A 785 -5.08 -6.79 24.17
C VAL A 785 -5.85 -6.44 25.43
N ALA A 786 -5.96 -7.42 26.33
CA ALA A 786 -6.74 -7.28 27.55
C ALA A 786 -5.88 -7.39 28.82
N ARG A 787 -6.34 -6.75 29.90
CA ARG A 787 -5.76 -6.95 31.23
C ARG A 787 -6.03 -8.36 31.73
N THR A 788 -5.03 -8.97 32.35
CA THR A 788 -5.12 -10.35 32.86
C THR A 788 -4.47 -10.49 34.23
N ALA A 789 -4.63 -11.64 34.88
CA ALA A 789 -4.03 -11.95 36.17
C ALA A 789 -2.72 -12.73 36.00
N VAL A 790 -1.67 -12.27 36.67
CA VAL A 790 -0.36 -12.96 36.73
C VAL A 790 -0.17 -13.70 38.05
N ARG A 791 0.82 -14.58 38.09
CA ARG A 791 1.28 -15.23 39.32
C ARG A 791 2.62 -14.67 39.77
N ASP A 792 2.84 -14.59 41.07
CA ASP A 792 4.16 -14.34 41.67
C ASP A 792 5.05 -15.60 41.61
N ASP A 793 6.31 -15.46 42.02
CA ASP A 793 7.30 -16.55 42.10
C ASP A 793 6.84 -17.74 42.97
N ASP A 794 5.96 -17.47 43.94
CA ASP A 794 5.37 -18.47 44.84
C ASP A 794 4.11 -19.13 44.24
N GLY A 795 3.71 -18.72 43.03
CA GLY A 795 2.57 -19.24 42.30
C GLY A 795 1.21 -18.68 42.75
N ASN A 796 1.16 -17.65 43.57
CA ASN A 796 -0.08 -16.98 43.96
C ASN A 796 -0.52 -16.00 42.88
N LEU A 797 -1.83 -15.90 42.61
CA LEU A 797 -2.34 -14.84 41.74
C LEU A 797 -2.11 -13.48 42.41
N VAL A 798 -1.60 -12.52 41.66
CA VAL A 798 -1.32 -11.15 42.11
C VAL A 798 -1.92 -10.11 41.16
N LYS A 799 -2.15 -8.91 41.68
CA LYS A 799 -2.56 -7.71 40.94
C LYS A 799 -1.58 -6.57 41.19
N LEU A 800 -1.50 -5.62 40.27
CA LEU A 800 -0.65 -4.44 40.43
C LEU A 800 -1.41 -3.34 41.17
N VAL A 801 -0.86 -2.82 42.28
CA VAL A 801 -1.44 -1.66 42.98
C VAL A 801 -0.30 -0.68 43.27
N ASN A 802 -0.35 0.51 42.67
CA ASN A 802 0.71 1.53 42.77
C ASN A 802 2.12 1.00 42.38
N GLY A 803 2.20 0.15 41.34
CA GLY A 803 3.47 -0.42 40.88
C GLY A 803 4.00 -1.61 41.69
N GLU A 804 3.27 -2.08 42.71
CA GLU A 804 3.68 -3.22 43.54
C GLU A 804 2.68 -4.38 43.38
N TYR A 805 3.18 -5.62 43.26
CA TYR A 805 2.34 -6.82 43.16
C TYR A 805 1.78 -7.20 44.54
N VAL A 806 0.45 -7.26 44.65
CA VAL A 806 -0.25 -7.68 45.88
C VAL A 806 -1.13 -8.90 45.61
N PRO A 807 -1.39 -9.77 46.60
CA PRO A 807 -2.23 -10.96 46.41
C PRO A 807 -3.62 -10.64 45.89
N PHE A 808 -4.07 -11.41 44.91
CA PHE A 808 -5.40 -11.34 44.32
C PHE A 808 -6.44 -11.98 45.25
N SER A 809 -7.49 -11.24 45.61
CA SER A 809 -8.60 -11.75 46.43
C SER A 809 -9.78 -12.19 45.56
N GLY A 810 -10.61 -13.12 46.05
CA GLY A 810 -11.75 -13.67 45.29
C GLY A 810 -12.88 -12.67 44.96
N THR A 811 -12.76 -11.41 45.40
CA THR A 811 -13.68 -10.31 45.08
C THR A 811 -13.06 -9.26 44.16
N ASP A 812 -11.79 -9.40 43.79
CA ASP A 812 -11.11 -8.46 42.90
C ASP A 812 -11.51 -8.69 41.44
N SER A 813 -11.66 -7.60 40.68
CA SER A 813 -11.72 -7.62 39.23
C SER A 813 -10.33 -7.35 38.64
N ILE A 814 -10.02 -8.01 37.52
CA ILE A 814 -8.75 -7.85 36.81
C ILE A 814 -8.72 -6.54 36.01
N ALA A 815 -9.90 -6.09 35.55
CA ALA A 815 -10.08 -5.06 34.53
C ALA A 815 -9.48 -3.67 34.85
N GLU A 816 -9.18 -3.34 36.11
CA GLU A 816 -8.58 -2.03 36.43
C GLU A 816 -7.08 -2.07 36.75
N ASN A 817 -6.51 -3.22 37.10
CA ASN A 817 -5.21 -3.29 37.79
C ASN A 817 -4.33 -4.52 37.43
N GLY A 818 -4.73 -5.31 36.44
CA GLY A 818 -3.92 -6.40 35.90
C GLY A 818 -2.87 -5.90 34.89
N PRO A 819 -1.71 -6.60 34.75
CA PRO A 819 -0.84 -6.40 33.60
C PRO A 819 -1.56 -6.74 32.30
N LEU A 820 -1.08 -6.15 31.20
CA LEU A 820 -1.58 -6.40 29.85
C LEU A 820 -1.10 -7.75 29.33
N GLY A 821 -1.93 -8.41 28.54
CA GLY A 821 -1.57 -9.63 27.83
C GLY A 821 -2.39 -9.81 26.56
N PHE A 822 -1.88 -10.66 25.69
CA PHE A 822 -2.60 -11.07 24.48
C PHE A 822 -3.62 -12.14 24.86
N ALA A 823 -4.89 -11.81 24.69
CA ALA A 823 -5.97 -12.76 24.80
C ALA A 823 -6.29 -13.33 23.42
N VAL A 824 -6.22 -14.65 23.31
CA VAL A 824 -6.47 -15.38 22.06
C VAL A 824 -7.52 -16.45 22.32
N PHE A 825 -8.65 -16.33 21.62
CA PHE A 825 -9.59 -17.43 21.48
C PHE A 825 -9.34 -18.11 20.13
N GLY A 826 -8.99 -19.39 20.14
CA GLY A 826 -8.69 -20.16 18.94
C GLY A 826 -9.58 -21.39 18.83
N ARG A 827 -10.10 -21.65 17.63
CA ARG A 827 -10.82 -22.86 17.28
C ARG A 827 -10.30 -23.45 15.99
N VAL A 828 -9.83 -24.70 16.03
CA VAL A 828 -9.41 -25.45 14.85
C VAL A 828 -10.42 -26.56 14.59
N HIS A 829 -11.01 -26.58 13.39
CA HIS A 829 -12.00 -27.59 13.04
C HIS A 829 -11.94 -28.03 11.58
N PHE A 830 -12.09 -29.34 11.36
CA PHE A 830 -12.07 -29.94 10.03
C PHE A 830 -12.86 -31.26 9.98
N LYS A 831 -13.41 -31.56 8.80
CA LYS A 831 -14.14 -32.82 8.55
C LYS A 831 -13.20 -34.01 8.39
N GLN A 832 -12.18 -33.88 7.54
CA GLN A 832 -11.20 -34.92 7.30
C GLN A 832 -9.85 -34.35 6.84
N LEU A 833 -8.77 -34.87 7.41
CA LEU A 833 -7.39 -34.67 6.98
C LEU A 833 -6.79 -36.04 6.64
N ASN A 834 -6.28 -36.19 5.43
CA ASN A 834 -5.60 -37.38 4.93
C ASN A 834 -4.10 -37.15 4.87
N ILE A 835 -3.32 -38.19 5.14
CA ILE A 835 -1.87 -38.24 4.90
C ILE A 835 -1.59 -39.61 4.28
N ASP A 836 -1.00 -39.63 3.08
CA ASP A 836 -0.75 -40.87 2.36
C ASP A 836 0.30 -41.75 3.03
N GLY A 837 1.27 -41.17 3.72
CA GLY A 837 2.15 -41.98 4.54
C GLY A 837 3.29 -41.25 5.22
N LEU A 838 3.90 -41.97 6.14
CA LEU A 838 5.16 -41.60 6.79
C LEU A 838 6.24 -42.54 6.28
N LYS A 839 7.31 -41.99 5.71
CA LYS A 839 8.46 -42.74 5.19
C LYS A 839 9.74 -42.33 5.91
N ILE A 840 10.69 -43.25 5.98
CA ILE A 840 12.04 -43.00 6.49
C ILE A 840 13.09 -43.45 5.48
N ALA A 841 14.15 -42.68 5.31
CA ALA A 841 15.29 -42.98 4.44
C ALA A 841 16.60 -42.78 5.22
N ALA A 842 17.64 -43.53 4.88
CA ALA A 842 18.95 -43.43 5.54
C ALA A 842 19.70 -42.14 5.16
N THR A 843 19.56 -41.72 3.90
CA THR A 843 19.95 -40.42 3.34
C THR A 843 18.85 -39.93 2.39
N PRO A 844 18.80 -38.65 2.00
CA PRO A 844 17.82 -38.14 1.04
C PRO A 844 17.82 -38.90 -0.30
N ASP A 845 19.00 -39.32 -0.76
CA ASP A 845 19.19 -40.07 -2.02
C ASP A 845 18.88 -41.57 -1.90
N SER A 846 18.66 -42.07 -0.68
CA SER A 846 18.43 -43.49 -0.44
C SER A 846 16.97 -43.89 -0.69
N THR A 847 16.73 -45.15 -1.05
CA THR A 847 15.36 -45.64 -1.26
C THR A 847 14.56 -45.62 0.06
N PRO A 848 13.46 -44.83 0.15
CA PRO A 848 12.69 -44.70 1.38
C PRO A 848 11.94 -45.98 1.73
N GLN A 849 11.72 -46.20 3.02
CA GLN A 849 10.90 -47.28 3.58
C GLN A 849 9.64 -46.70 4.22
N THR A 850 8.47 -47.24 3.88
CA THR A 850 7.20 -46.83 4.48
C THR A 850 7.09 -47.33 5.92
N LEU A 851 6.91 -46.41 6.86
CA LEU A 851 6.61 -46.70 8.27
C LEU A 851 5.11 -46.81 8.50
N ILE A 852 4.34 -45.85 7.97
CA ILE A 852 2.88 -45.78 8.08
C ILE A 852 2.33 -45.56 6.67
N SER A 853 1.37 -46.39 6.25
CA SER A 853 0.86 -46.39 4.87
C SER A 853 -0.35 -45.50 4.62
N GLN A 854 -0.98 -44.96 5.68
CA GLN A 854 -2.05 -43.96 5.61
C GLN A 854 -2.38 -43.46 7.03
N ILE A 855 -2.68 -42.17 7.16
CA ILE A 855 -3.27 -41.58 8.37
C ILE A 855 -4.51 -40.80 7.94
N ILE A 856 -5.65 -41.05 8.60
CA ILE A 856 -6.90 -40.31 8.37
C ILE A 856 -7.38 -39.81 9.73
N VAL A 857 -7.54 -38.48 9.85
CA VAL A 857 -8.13 -37.83 11.04
C VAL A 857 -9.47 -37.24 10.63
N GLN A 858 -10.51 -37.46 11.43
CA GLN A 858 -11.89 -37.05 11.09
C GLN A 858 -12.59 -36.34 12.24
N ASN A 859 -13.46 -35.38 11.89
CA ASN A 859 -14.36 -34.65 12.79
C ASN A 859 -13.63 -34.07 14.01
N ALA A 860 -12.51 -33.40 13.77
CA ALA A 860 -11.77 -32.71 14.81
C ALA A 860 -12.38 -31.32 15.03
N ASP A 861 -12.59 -30.96 16.29
CA ASP A 861 -12.96 -29.62 16.76
C ASP A 861 -12.21 -29.38 18.06
N ILE A 862 -11.23 -28.49 18.01
CA ILE A 862 -10.31 -28.19 19.10
C ILE A 862 -10.49 -26.71 19.42
N GLN A 863 -10.86 -26.42 20.67
CA GLN A 863 -11.00 -25.05 21.17
C GLN A 863 -9.94 -24.80 22.23
N ALA A 864 -9.31 -23.64 22.15
CA ALA A 864 -8.35 -23.14 23.10
C ALA A 864 -8.68 -21.69 23.45
N ASN A 865 -8.61 -21.37 24.73
CA ASN A 865 -8.57 -19.99 25.19
C ASN A 865 -7.24 -19.80 25.88
N LEU A 866 -6.40 -18.96 25.28
CA LEU A 866 -5.09 -18.62 25.76
C LEU A 866 -5.11 -17.17 26.19
N THR A 867 -4.51 -16.89 27.34
CA THR A 867 -4.11 -15.52 27.67
C THR A 867 -2.63 -15.57 27.93
N ALA A 868 -1.85 -14.99 27.02
CA ALA A 868 -0.42 -14.89 27.14
C ALA A 868 -0.09 -13.54 27.78
N THR A 869 0.38 -13.57 29.01
CA THR A 869 1.05 -12.40 29.58
C THR A 869 2.48 -12.37 29.09
N PRO A 870 3.00 -11.21 28.74
CA PRO A 870 4.44 -11.00 28.64
C PRO A 870 5.08 -11.54 29.90
N ILE A 871 6.08 -12.40 29.75
CA ILE A 871 6.95 -12.79 30.87
C ILE A 871 7.70 -11.51 31.23
N ARG A 872 7.31 -10.88 32.32
CA ARG A 872 8.10 -9.83 32.96
C ARG A 872 9.20 -10.42 33.80
#